data_AF-M2T652-F1
#
_entry.id   AF-M2T652-F1
#
_cell.length_a   1.000
_cell.length_b   1.000
_cell.length_c   1.000
_cell.angle_alpha   90.00
_cell.angle_beta   90.00
_cell.angle_gamma   90.00
#
_symmetry.space_group_name_H-M   'P 1'
#
loop_
_entity.id
_entity.type
_entity.pdbx_description
1 polymer ?
#
loop_
_entity_poly.entity_id
_entity_poly.type
_entity_poly.pdbx_seq_one_letter_code
_entity_poly.pdbx_strand_id
1 'polypeptide(L)'
;MRISESYLATEKSVTHTGCGCVACDSKGLAIQSGFDGYEGTISIADYVDADFIFTAAQADSTIAVEADFSLTGSLSGTEEFDFVSIEMEAGQTYSFAYRGAEEGGIEDPYLVLFDSDDNVLVQDDDGGLGRTSLITFTAATAGTYYLGLTSYFTVAEGDPSIDTGDWTLDVWEMPEADEVPDTFADAVEIGLGATFGHIEVSEDVDTYQIQLEAGQIYNFFLSGGATSFPVADNELDTILGLYNSEGVLVASNDDLGFPSDVSSGLSYLVQESGTYYVDVLAYPGETGGYTLDVTGSPLSELDPLDSIRWENAANVPFTDVDGVPTAYVYFGDSDENFGETGDDGNPMVTIDWNDFEKGQVMEALEEFERILGVNYEITTDVDQATFRLLKTESEQYGAYFYPQDPAYGEGQGIGVFNVLSGGWTFDQQQSLEKGGFAFAVILHEFGHAHGLAHPHDQGGGSDVMLGVAGSSSLGLYDLNQGVYTVMSYNDAWDTGPNGPTPYTGANIDSGWSGTLSAFDIAVLQERYGVTERETGNNVYELLDVNEEGTYYQTIWDSAGTDEIRYGGALDAQIDLLAATLDYSPTGGGVVSFLDGIWGGYTIANGVVIENATGGSGDDVLMGNDADNILRGNAGDDFMMGRGGADTFDGGAGFDTVSYANAEEGIVVTQYSGVSGAAAGDRLIGVERIIGTDFDDLMQAGSIGGTLEGGAGNDTLYGGRRADVLMGGDGDDILYGLAGDDTLSAGGGADTLAGGAGIDTFVFDVADGEINVITDLAAGETIDLTGIDADAGTEANDGFSWIGEDAFSGTAGELRYEDDGGNTMLMGDTDGDGVADLLVDMGGQPVDAVEILFA
;
A
#
# COMPACT_ATOMS: atom_id res chain seq x y z
N MET A 1 -19.98 36.82 -6.32
CA MET A 1 -21.25 36.99 -5.57
C MET A 1 -20.98 36.37 -4.20
N ARG A 2 -21.10 37.15 -3.13
CA ARG A 2 -20.47 36.93 -1.82
C ARG A 2 -20.62 35.52 -1.24
N ILE A 3 -19.49 35.02 -0.72
CA ILE A 3 -19.33 33.90 0.20
C ILE A 3 -20.03 34.24 1.54
N SER A 4 -20.68 33.24 2.15
CA SER A 4 -20.99 33.22 3.58
C SER A 4 -21.13 31.79 4.12
N GLU A 5 -20.29 31.44 5.09
CA GLU A 5 -20.56 30.66 6.32
C GLU A 5 -21.57 29.48 6.26
N SER A 6 -21.06 28.23 6.21
CA SER A 6 -21.54 27.04 6.97
C SER A 6 -20.68 25.82 6.58
N TYR A 7 -19.67 25.44 7.36
CA TYR A 7 -19.70 24.39 8.39
C TYR A 7 -20.32 23.06 7.94
N LEU A 8 -19.44 22.11 7.61
CA LEU A 8 -19.35 20.75 8.16
C LEU A 8 -20.66 20.15 8.69
N ALA A 9 -21.25 19.25 7.90
CA ALA A 9 -21.87 18.00 8.32
C ALA A 9 -22.58 17.35 7.13
N THR A 10 -21.96 16.33 6.53
CA THR A 10 -22.68 15.11 6.09
C THR A 10 -21.68 14.02 5.78
N GLU A 11 -21.57 13.04 6.68
CA GLU A 11 -21.28 11.67 6.31
C GLU A 11 -22.22 11.25 5.17
N LYS A 12 -21.66 10.70 4.10
CA LYS A 12 -22.39 9.88 3.15
C LYS A 12 -21.60 8.60 2.92
N SER A 13 -21.89 7.62 3.76
CA SER A 13 -21.68 6.20 3.46
C SER A 13 -22.37 5.86 2.14
N VAL A 14 -21.61 5.38 1.16
CA VAL A 14 -22.15 4.65 0.00
C VAL A 14 -21.72 3.20 0.14
N THR A 15 -22.71 2.32 0.20
CA THR A 15 -22.56 0.87 0.17
C THR A 15 -22.64 0.41 -1.27
N HIS A 16 -21.69 -0.41 -1.73
CA HIS A 16 -21.92 -1.30 -2.87
C HIS A 16 -21.19 -2.63 -2.74
N THR A 17 -21.94 -3.67 -3.10
CA THR A 17 -21.65 -5.09 -3.17
C THR A 17 -21.13 -5.47 -4.57
N GLY A 18 -20.16 -6.39 -4.65
CA GLY A 18 -19.86 -7.19 -5.85
C GLY A 18 -18.49 -6.93 -6.50
N CYS A 19 -17.69 -7.99 -6.60
CA CYS A 19 -16.24 -8.08 -6.84
C CYS A 19 -15.64 -7.45 -8.12
N GLY A 20 -14.36 -7.05 -7.97
CA GLY A 20 -13.39 -6.71 -9.02
C GLY A 20 -12.34 -5.70 -8.52
N CYS A 21 -11.13 -6.16 -8.14
CA CYS A 21 -9.96 -5.34 -7.74
C CYS A 21 -9.68 -4.21 -8.79
N VAL A 22 -9.16 -3.00 -8.56
CA VAL A 22 -8.20 -2.37 -7.62
C VAL A 22 -8.46 -0.84 -7.62
N ALA A 23 -8.13 -0.17 -6.50
CA ALA A 23 -7.80 1.25 -6.35
C ALA A 23 -8.79 2.32 -6.86
N CYS A 24 -9.55 2.89 -5.91
CA CYS A 24 -9.98 4.28 -5.93
C CYS A 24 -10.34 4.69 -4.50
N ASP A 25 -9.35 4.65 -3.61
CA ASP A 25 -9.40 5.43 -2.36
C ASP A 25 -8.12 6.24 -2.36
N SER A 26 -8.19 7.48 -2.87
CA SER A 26 -7.07 8.41 -2.85
C SER A 26 -6.83 8.83 -1.40
N LYS A 27 -6.17 7.96 -0.63
CA LYS A 27 -5.60 8.29 0.67
C LYS A 27 -4.41 9.22 0.38
N GLY A 28 -4.65 10.53 0.38
CA GLY A 28 -3.55 11.50 0.45
C GLY A 28 -2.65 11.12 1.63
N LEU A 29 -1.35 10.94 1.37
CA LEU A 29 -0.39 10.57 2.41
C LEU A 29 -0.02 11.87 3.12
N ALA A 30 -0.69 12.15 4.23
CA ALA A 30 -0.20 13.14 5.18
C ALA A 30 0.98 12.49 5.93
N ILE A 31 2.21 12.83 5.54
CA ILE A 31 3.36 12.56 6.39
C ILE A 31 3.31 13.59 7.51
N GLN A 32 3.19 13.09 8.74
CA GLN A 32 3.65 13.81 9.91
C GLN A 32 5.17 13.77 9.84
N SER A 33 5.84 14.91 9.62
CA SER A 33 7.28 15.01 9.84
C SER A 33 7.52 14.66 11.30
N GLY A 34 7.94 13.42 11.56
CA GLY A 34 8.30 13.01 12.90
C GLY A 34 9.48 13.86 13.34
N PHE A 35 9.33 14.51 14.49
CA PHE A 35 10.38 14.95 15.41
C PHE A 35 9.64 15.56 16.63
N ASP A 36 9.06 14.69 17.44
CA ASP A 36 8.40 15.09 18.68
C ASP A 36 9.47 15.20 19.78
N GLY A 37 9.95 16.42 20.06
CA GLY A 37 10.96 16.54 21.10
C GLY A 37 11.71 17.85 21.30
N TYR A 38 11.14 19.04 21.13
CA TYR A 38 11.72 20.26 21.73
C TYR A 38 10.65 21.29 22.13
N GLU A 39 9.90 21.02 23.21
CA GLU A 39 9.10 22.07 23.86
C GLU A 39 9.99 23.01 24.68
N GLY A 40 10.49 24.06 24.02
CA GLY A 40 11.22 25.14 24.66
C GLY A 40 10.96 26.48 24.00
N THR A 41 9.89 27.19 24.41
CA THR A 41 9.71 28.60 24.04
C THR A 41 10.76 29.46 24.75
N ILE A 42 11.93 29.62 24.13
CA ILE A 42 12.93 30.62 24.51
C ILE A 42 12.73 31.83 23.61
N SER A 43 12.46 32.98 24.19
CA SER A 43 12.36 34.24 23.46
C SER A 43 13.74 34.64 22.91
N ILE A 44 13.92 34.53 21.59
CA ILE A 44 15.14 34.90 20.84
C ILE A 44 15.50 36.40 20.97
N ALA A 45 14.57 37.24 21.44
CA ALA A 45 14.82 38.65 21.71
C ALA A 45 15.92 38.92 22.77
N ASP A 46 16.39 37.89 23.49
CA ASP A 46 17.48 37.98 24.46
C ASP A 46 18.83 37.37 23.99
N TYR A 47 18.93 36.76 22.79
CA TYR A 47 20.15 36.03 22.35
C TYR A 47 20.83 36.51 21.07
N VAL A 48 20.26 37.47 20.33
CA VAL A 48 21.10 38.36 19.50
C VAL A 48 21.84 39.26 20.49
N ASP A 49 22.92 38.73 21.08
CA ASP A 49 23.73 39.46 22.05
C ASP A 49 24.05 40.83 21.44
N ALA A 50 23.96 41.88 22.25
CA ALA A 50 24.11 43.27 21.83
C ALA A 50 25.53 43.61 21.31
N ASP A 51 26.32 42.59 20.97
CA ASP A 51 27.68 42.59 20.47
C ASP A 51 27.83 41.99 19.05
N PHE A 52 26.78 41.43 18.39
CA PHE A 52 26.87 41.12 16.95
C PHE A 52 26.75 42.40 16.13
N ILE A 53 27.89 42.96 15.75
CA ILE A 53 27.99 44.14 14.90
C ILE A 53 28.52 43.66 13.55
N PHE A 54 27.70 43.75 12.50
CA PHE A 54 28.20 43.68 11.12
C PHE A 54 29.31 44.73 10.99
N THR A 55 30.56 44.30 10.79
CA THR A 55 31.67 45.26 10.73
C THR A 55 32.03 45.56 9.29
N ALA A 56 32.51 46.78 9.04
CA ALA A 56 33.07 47.20 7.75
C ALA A 56 34.23 46.32 7.21
N ALA A 57 34.72 45.33 7.96
CA ALA A 57 35.68 44.33 7.51
C ALA A 57 35.01 43.12 6.82
N GLN A 58 33.73 42.83 7.09
CA GLN A 58 32.94 41.78 6.44
C GLN A 58 32.34 42.22 5.09
N ALA A 59 32.17 43.53 4.88
CA ALA A 59 31.78 44.11 3.59
C ALA A 59 32.82 43.94 2.45
N ASP A 60 34.06 43.50 2.75
CA ASP A 60 35.09 43.19 1.75
C ASP A 60 35.02 41.72 1.26
N SER A 61 34.20 40.86 1.89
CA SER A 61 33.97 39.45 1.53
C SER A 61 32.55 39.14 1.06
N THR A 62 31.66 40.14 0.97
CA THR A 62 30.28 39.97 0.51
C THR A 62 30.19 39.66 -0.98
N ILE A 63 29.36 38.69 -1.33
CA ILE A 63 29.01 38.40 -2.72
C ILE A 63 27.84 39.32 -3.10
N ALA A 64 28.00 40.10 -4.18
CA ALA A 64 26.89 40.89 -4.72
C ALA A 64 26.00 40.00 -5.59
N VAL A 65 24.69 40.01 -5.32
CA VAL A 65 23.66 39.35 -6.12
C VAL A 65 22.71 40.39 -6.71
N GLU A 66 22.02 40.00 -7.79
CA GLU A 66 20.96 40.78 -8.42
C GLU A 66 19.64 40.01 -8.21
N ALA A 67 18.50 40.62 -8.55
CA ALA A 67 17.22 39.90 -8.60
C ALA A 67 17.24 38.75 -9.62
N ASP A 68 16.36 37.76 -9.40
CA ASP A 68 16.20 36.54 -10.20
C ASP A 68 17.50 35.74 -10.31
N PHE A 69 18.11 35.49 -9.16
CA PHE A 69 19.42 34.86 -9.04
C PHE A 69 19.42 33.74 -8.02
N SER A 70 20.17 32.68 -8.31
CA SER A 70 20.43 31.56 -7.40
C SER A 70 21.93 31.49 -7.12
N LEU A 71 22.29 31.43 -5.84
CA LEU A 71 23.66 31.35 -5.35
C LEU A 71 23.83 30.09 -4.51
N THR A 72 24.91 29.35 -4.72
CA THR A 72 25.29 28.25 -3.84
C THR A 72 26.56 28.57 -3.06
N GLY A 73 26.65 28.04 -1.84
CA GLY A 73 27.79 28.18 -0.95
C GLY A 73 27.87 27.02 0.04
N SER A 74 28.72 27.17 1.06
CA SER A 74 28.90 26.15 2.10
C SER A 74 29.27 26.81 3.42
N LEU A 75 28.51 26.54 4.49
CA LEU A 75 28.85 26.99 5.83
C LEU A 75 29.86 26.02 6.44
N SER A 76 31.02 26.51 6.87
CA SER A 76 32.06 25.67 7.47
C SER A 76 31.99 25.63 8.99
N GLY A 77 32.47 24.56 9.63
CA GLY A 77 32.43 24.37 11.10
C GLY A 77 33.24 25.37 11.96
N THR A 78 33.69 26.47 11.39
CA THR A 78 34.33 27.59 12.09
C THR A 78 33.74 28.95 11.69
N GLU A 79 32.73 28.97 10.83
CA GLU A 79 32.16 30.15 10.20
C GLU A 79 30.76 30.39 10.76
N GLU A 80 30.53 31.59 11.29
CA GLU A 80 29.27 31.91 11.96
C GLU A 80 28.20 32.39 10.96
N PHE A 81 28.60 33.06 9.87
CA PHE A 81 27.71 33.60 8.86
C PHE A 81 28.41 33.69 7.52
N ASP A 82 27.67 33.37 6.46
CA ASP A 82 27.93 33.86 5.11
C ASP A 82 27.14 35.15 4.86
N PHE A 83 27.72 36.10 4.12
CA PHE A 83 27.06 37.37 3.83
C PHE A 83 26.95 37.66 2.34
N VAL A 84 25.75 38.05 1.95
CA VAL A 84 25.40 38.44 0.58
C VAL A 84 24.85 39.87 0.60
N SER A 85 25.15 40.66 -0.43
CA SER A 85 24.62 42.02 -0.59
C SER A 85 23.77 42.14 -1.83
N ILE A 86 22.68 42.91 -1.76
CA ILE A 86 21.78 43.18 -2.88
C ILE A 86 21.43 44.67 -2.97
N GLU A 87 21.36 45.20 -4.18
CA GLU A 87 20.79 46.54 -4.42
C GLU A 87 19.28 46.41 -4.64
N MET A 88 18.48 47.05 -3.79
CA MET A 88 17.01 46.97 -3.87
C MET A 88 16.42 48.32 -4.27
N GLU A 89 15.30 48.31 -5.01
CA GLU A 89 14.57 49.51 -5.39
C GLU A 89 13.48 49.89 -4.37
N ALA A 90 13.28 51.19 -4.15
CA ALA A 90 12.26 51.66 -3.21
C ALA A 90 10.84 51.33 -3.70
N GLY A 91 10.10 50.57 -2.89
CA GLY A 91 8.73 50.15 -3.14
C GLY A 91 8.61 48.82 -3.90
N GLN A 92 9.73 48.20 -4.26
CA GLN A 92 9.75 46.84 -4.83
C GLN A 92 9.80 45.81 -3.72
N THR A 93 9.07 44.72 -3.90
CA THR A 93 9.03 43.56 -3.01
C THR A 93 9.95 42.47 -3.56
N TYR A 94 10.75 41.90 -2.66
CA TYR A 94 11.72 40.85 -2.96
C TYR A 94 11.50 39.70 -2.00
N SER A 95 11.72 38.49 -2.50
CA SER A 95 11.68 37.27 -1.71
C SER A 95 13.05 36.59 -1.75
N PHE A 96 13.43 36.02 -0.62
CA PHE A 96 14.72 35.40 -0.38
C PHE A 96 14.47 34.04 0.25
N ALA A 97 14.83 32.95 -0.43
CA ALA A 97 14.75 31.60 0.10
C ALA A 97 16.15 31.05 0.32
N TYR A 98 16.42 30.63 1.54
CA TYR A 98 17.71 30.08 1.96
C TYR A 98 17.51 28.65 2.45
N ARG A 99 18.17 27.69 1.80
CA ARG A 99 17.91 26.26 1.96
C ARG A 99 19.18 25.42 1.92
N GLY A 100 19.19 24.31 2.67
CA GLY A 100 20.24 23.31 2.60
C GLY A 100 20.25 22.58 1.25
N ALA A 101 21.43 22.14 0.80
CA ALA A 101 21.52 21.18 -0.32
C ALA A 101 20.95 19.81 0.07
N GLU A 102 20.46 19.04 -0.91
CA GLU A 102 19.73 17.77 -0.68
C GLU A 102 20.48 16.75 0.20
N GLU A 103 21.81 16.60 0.04
CA GLU A 103 22.63 15.67 0.83
C GLU A 103 23.81 16.41 1.49
N GLY A 104 23.89 16.35 2.82
CA GLY A 104 24.94 17.04 3.60
C GLY A 104 24.86 18.57 3.54
N GLY A 105 23.68 19.10 3.20
CA GLY A 105 23.34 20.51 3.35
C GLY A 105 23.08 20.89 4.81
N ILE A 106 22.92 22.18 5.04
CA ILE A 106 22.53 22.72 6.35
C ILE A 106 21.11 22.24 6.67
N GLU A 107 20.90 21.75 7.89
CA GLU A 107 19.63 21.12 8.29
C GLU A 107 18.60 22.13 8.81
N ASP A 108 19.05 23.21 9.46
CA ASP A 108 18.18 24.21 10.11
C ASP A 108 18.59 25.65 9.67
N PRO A 109 18.25 26.04 8.42
CA PRO A 109 18.64 27.33 7.85
C PRO A 109 18.04 28.54 8.58
N TYR A 110 18.88 29.53 8.88
CA TYR A 110 18.48 30.79 9.50
C TYR A 110 18.89 32.00 8.67
N LEU A 111 17.91 32.82 8.28
CA LEU A 111 18.08 33.95 7.37
C LEU A 111 17.86 35.28 8.09
N VAL A 112 18.72 36.27 7.84
CA VAL A 112 18.58 37.62 8.41
C VAL A 112 18.80 38.69 7.37
N LEU A 113 17.89 39.66 7.28
CA LEU A 113 18.02 40.84 6.42
C LEU A 113 18.43 42.08 7.22
N PHE A 114 19.45 42.79 6.72
CA PHE A 114 20.01 44.01 7.31
C PHE A 114 19.90 45.21 6.35
N ASP A 115 19.73 46.41 6.91
CA ASP A 115 19.91 47.66 6.17
C ASP A 115 21.38 48.10 6.05
N SER A 116 21.63 49.20 5.32
CA SER A 116 22.97 49.75 5.11
C SER A 116 23.65 50.34 6.37
N ASP A 117 22.89 50.49 7.46
CA ASP A 117 23.35 50.99 8.76
C ASP A 117 23.49 49.83 9.78
N ASP A 118 23.50 48.58 9.31
CA ASP A 118 23.67 47.34 10.06
C ASP A 118 22.51 46.98 11.00
N ASN A 119 21.32 47.55 10.79
CA ASN A 119 20.14 47.21 11.59
C ASN A 119 19.44 45.98 11.00
N VAL A 120 19.09 45.01 11.85
CA VAL A 120 18.20 43.90 11.49
C VAL A 120 16.82 44.44 11.15
N LEU A 121 16.33 44.09 9.97
CA LEU A 121 15.01 44.49 9.47
C LEU A 121 13.97 43.40 9.70
N VAL A 122 14.33 42.17 9.32
CA VAL A 122 13.52 40.95 9.43
C VAL A 122 14.48 39.76 9.44
N GLN A 123 14.02 38.68 10.04
CA GLN A 123 14.74 37.42 10.14
C GLN A 123 13.72 36.29 10.09
N ASP A 124 14.16 35.14 9.64
CA ASP A 124 13.36 33.95 9.52
C ASP A 124 14.19 32.72 9.91
N ASP A 125 13.55 31.75 10.56
CA ASP A 125 14.16 30.55 11.13
C ASP A 125 13.42 29.26 10.77
N ASP A 126 12.73 29.27 9.63
CA ASP A 126 12.00 28.15 9.01
C ASP A 126 10.93 27.41 9.85
N GLY A 127 10.78 27.70 11.14
CA GLY A 127 9.78 27.09 12.03
C GLY A 127 10.24 25.81 12.70
N GLY A 128 11.49 25.39 12.51
CA GLY A 128 12.11 24.28 13.21
C GLY A 128 12.92 23.40 12.28
N LEU A 129 12.29 22.37 11.71
CA LEU A 129 12.96 21.47 10.75
C LEU A 129 12.57 21.80 9.32
N GLY A 130 12.20 23.07 9.07
CA GLY A 130 11.91 23.54 7.75
C GLY A 130 13.16 23.43 6.89
N ARG A 131 13.01 23.05 5.61
CA ARG A 131 14.17 22.99 4.70
C ARG A 131 14.56 24.35 4.15
N THR A 132 13.70 25.36 4.34
CA THR A 132 13.81 26.66 3.67
C THR A 132 13.40 27.77 4.62
N SER A 133 14.36 28.61 4.99
CA SER A 133 14.06 29.90 5.58
C SER A 133 13.73 30.91 4.48
N LEU A 134 12.59 31.59 4.60
CA LEU A 134 12.07 32.49 3.57
C LEU A 134 11.71 33.85 4.14
N ILE A 135 12.25 34.92 3.55
CA ILE A 135 11.90 36.30 3.87
C ILE A 135 11.29 36.97 2.64
N THR A 136 10.12 37.59 2.81
CA THR A 136 9.56 38.53 1.85
C THR A 136 9.63 39.95 2.39
N PHE A 137 10.26 40.86 1.65
CA PHE A 137 10.50 42.22 2.12
C PHE A 137 10.25 43.29 1.05
N THR A 138 9.52 44.35 1.43
CA THR A 138 9.31 45.53 0.59
C THR A 138 10.28 46.64 0.98
N ALA A 139 11.21 46.98 0.08
CA ALA A 139 12.23 47.98 0.38
C ALA A 139 11.64 49.39 0.51
N ALA A 140 11.74 49.99 1.70
CA ALA A 140 11.25 51.36 1.92
C ALA A 140 12.11 52.44 1.23
N THR A 141 13.39 52.15 0.98
CA THR A 141 14.36 53.05 0.35
C THR A 141 15.25 52.29 -0.63
N ALA A 142 15.68 52.95 -1.70
CA ALA A 142 16.63 52.34 -2.62
C ALA A 142 18.04 52.37 -2.04
N GLY A 143 18.77 51.25 -2.16
CA GLY A 143 20.15 51.13 -1.70
C GLY A 143 20.59 49.69 -1.47
N THR A 144 21.78 49.53 -0.90
CA THR A 144 22.38 48.23 -0.57
C THR A 144 21.77 47.67 0.72
N TYR A 145 21.31 46.43 0.66
CA TYR A 145 20.89 45.60 1.78
C TYR A 145 21.80 44.38 1.88
N TYR A 146 21.82 43.74 3.05
CA TYR A 146 22.67 42.57 3.30
C TYR A 146 21.85 41.42 3.87
N LEU A 147 22.14 40.20 3.40
CA LEU A 147 21.59 38.95 3.92
C LEU A 147 22.70 38.24 4.71
N GLY A 148 22.39 37.84 5.94
CA GLY A 148 23.19 36.91 6.73
C GLY A 148 22.60 35.52 6.63
N LEU A 149 23.42 34.56 6.21
CA LEU A 149 23.07 33.16 6.01
C LEU A 149 23.78 32.33 7.08
N THR A 150 23.06 31.60 7.90
CA THR A 150 23.62 30.77 8.98
C THR A 150 22.69 29.60 9.32
N SER A 151 22.96 28.87 10.39
CA SER A 151 22.07 27.84 10.96
C SER A 151 21.45 28.34 12.27
N TYR A 152 20.27 27.86 12.66
CA TYR A 152 19.68 28.15 13.97
C TYR A 152 20.61 27.76 15.13
N PHE A 153 21.26 26.58 15.07
CA PHE A 153 22.20 26.12 16.11
C PHE A 153 23.31 27.13 16.41
N THR A 154 23.86 27.75 15.37
CA THR A 154 24.87 28.80 15.50
C THR A 154 24.32 30.01 16.27
N VAL A 155 23.08 30.42 16.01
CA VAL A 155 22.47 31.62 16.60
C VAL A 155 21.89 31.36 17.99
N ALA A 156 21.25 30.22 18.20
CA ALA A 156 20.58 29.85 19.45
C ALA A 156 21.55 29.24 20.48
N GLU A 157 22.48 28.39 20.04
CA GLU A 157 23.39 27.65 20.93
C GLU A 157 24.82 28.21 20.95
N GLY A 158 25.19 29.01 19.93
CA GLY A 158 26.51 29.62 19.82
C GLY A 158 27.62 28.66 19.41
N ASP A 159 27.27 27.53 18.77
CA ASP A 159 28.23 26.54 18.27
C ASP A 159 28.16 26.41 16.73
N PRO A 160 29.08 27.07 16.00
CA PRO A 160 29.12 27.05 14.54
C PRO A 160 29.61 25.72 13.94
N SER A 161 29.83 24.69 14.77
CA SER A 161 30.33 23.38 14.32
C SER A 161 29.27 22.28 14.29
N ILE A 162 28.05 22.58 14.73
CA ILE A 162 26.97 21.58 14.88
C ILE A 162 26.20 21.37 13.58
N ASP A 163 25.89 22.45 12.87
CA ASP A 163 25.12 22.39 11.62
C ASP A 163 25.88 23.14 10.53
N THR A 164 26.48 22.38 9.62
CA THR A 164 27.39 22.86 8.58
C THR A 164 27.13 22.08 7.32
N GLY A 165 27.13 22.75 6.17
CA GLY A 165 26.81 22.08 4.93
C GLY A 165 26.72 23.03 3.75
N ASP A 166 26.46 22.46 2.59
CA ASP A 166 26.19 23.21 1.38
C ASP A 166 24.80 23.87 1.45
N TRP A 167 24.69 25.08 0.90
CA TRP A 167 23.47 25.88 0.93
C TRP A 167 23.19 26.54 -0.42
N THR A 168 21.92 26.86 -0.64
CA THR A 168 21.43 27.64 -1.77
C THR A 168 20.64 28.85 -1.28
N LEU A 169 20.90 30.02 -1.87
CA LEU A 169 20.12 31.25 -1.70
C LEU A 169 19.50 31.61 -3.05
N ASP A 170 18.16 31.63 -3.09
CA ASP A 170 17.37 32.04 -4.23
C ASP A 170 16.73 33.41 -3.96
N VAL A 171 16.79 34.31 -4.94
CA VAL A 171 16.29 35.68 -4.84
C VAL A 171 15.42 35.99 -6.04
N TRP A 172 14.18 36.46 -5.82
CA TRP A 172 13.27 36.86 -6.89
C TRP A 172 12.45 38.08 -6.52
N GLU A 173 12.02 38.84 -7.54
CA GLU A 173 11.17 40.01 -7.39
C GLU A 173 9.68 39.63 -7.50
N MET A 174 8.83 40.31 -6.73
CA MET A 174 7.39 40.27 -6.94
C MET A 174 7.04 40.95 -8.26
N PRO A 175 6.34 40.27 -9.19
CA PRO A 175 6.01 40.85 -10.49
C PRO A 175 4.98 41.98 -10.36
N GLU A 176 4.94 42.90 -11.34
CA GLU A 176 3.95 44.00 -11.36
C GLU A 176 2.51 43.51 -11.64
N ALA A 177 2.37 42.29 -12.17
CA ALA A 177 1.10 41.64 -12.47
C ALA A 177 1.21 40.16 -12.07
N ASP A 178 0.08 39.59 -11.68
CA ASP A 178 -0.07 38.15 -11.47
C ASP A 178 0.35 37.39 -12.76
N GLU A 179 1.36 36.54 -12.62
CA GLU A 179 1.92 35.71 -13.68
C GLU A 179 1.44 34.24 -13.62
N VAL A 180 0.80 33.83 -12.51
CA VAL A 180 0.38 32.44 -12.26
C VAL A 180 -1.14 32.40 -12.04
N PRO A 181 -1.92 32.01 -13.06
CA PRO A 181 -3.36 32.17 -13.03
C PRO A 181 -4.06 31.17 -12.10
N ASP A 182 -5.29 31.51 -11.71
CA ASP A 182 -6.19 30.72 -10.84
C ASP A 182 -7.01 29.63 -11.57
N THR A 183 -6.56 29.16 -12.74
CA THR A 183 -7.32 28.17 -13.54
C THR A 183 -6.47 27.06 -14.14
N PHE A 184 -7.00 25.82 -14.11
CA PHE A 184 -6.37 24.66 -14.74
C PHE A 184 -6.10 24.83 -16.25
N ALA A 185 -6.93 25.60 -16.96
CA ALA A 185 -6.78 25.77 -18.40
C ALA A 185 -5.55 26.59 -18.79
N ASP A 186 -5.12 27.49 -17.91
CA ASP A 186 -4.00 28.40 -18.12
C ASP A 186 -2.82 28.09 -17.16
N ALA A 187 -2.89 26.96 -16.44
CA ALA A 187 -1.93 26.56 -15.41
C ALA A 187 -0.48 26.51 -15.92
N VAL A 188 0.44 27.01 -15.11
CA VAL A 188 1.87 27.07 -15.44
C VAL A 188 2.51 25.69 -15.26
N GLU A 189 3.24 25.21 -16.26
CA GLU A 189 3.92 23.90 -16.19
C GLU A 189 5.17 23.97 -15.31
N ILE A 190 5.24 23.09 -14.30
CA ILE A 190 6.39 22.88 -13.43
C ILE A 190 6.92 21.44 -13.58
N GLY A 191 8.16 21.23 -13.12
CA GLY A 191 8.78 19.92 -13.00
C GLY A 191 9.22 19.65 -11.58
N LEU A 192 10.06 18.62 -11.40
CA LEU A 192 10.74 18.39 -10.13
C LEU A 192 11.71 19.53 -9.80
N GLY A 193 11.87 19.79 -8.50
CA GLY A 193 12.68 20.85 -7.91
C GLY A 193 11.86 22.05 -7.45
N ALA A 194 12.55 23.14 -7.11
CA ALA A 194 11.95 24.34 -6.57
C ALA A 194 11.30 25.22 -7.65
N THR A 195 10.07 25.63 -7.37
CA THR A 195 9.30 26.67 -8.07
C THR A 195 9.12 27.85 -7.12
N PHE A 196 9.20 29.07 -7.64
CA PHE A 196 9.13 30.31 -6.86
C PHE A 196 7.94 31.14 -7.33
N GLY A 197 7.16 31.69 -6.40
CA GLY A 197 6.00 32.51 -6.73
C GLY A 197 5.70 33.56 -5.67
N HIS A 198 4.59 34.27 -5.85
CA HIS A 198 4.06 35.23 -4.90
C HIS A 198 2.53 35.12 -4.85
N ILE A 199 1.95 35.26 -3.68
CA ILE A 199 0.53 35.61 -3.53
C ILE A 199 0.45 37.13 -3.54
N GLU A 200 0.09 37.73 -4.68
CA GLU A 200 0.20 39.19 -4.84
C GLU A 200 -0.92 39.97 -4.19
N VAL A 201 -2.10 39.37 -4.09
CA VAL A 201 -3.26 39.95 -3.45
C VAL A 201 -3.92 38.94 -2.50
N SER A 202 -4.61 39.45 -1.48
CA SER A 202 -5.39 38.59 -0.59
C SER A 202 -6.39 37.74 -1.39
N GLU A 203 -6.48 36.46 -1.03
CA GLU A 203 -7.32 35.44 -1.68
C GLU A 203 -6.88 35.06 -3.11
N ASP A 204 -5.60 35.28 -3.47
CA ASP A 204 -5.03 34.75 -4.71
C ASP A 204 -4.90 33.23 -4.70
N VAL A 205 -4.86 32.64 -5.89
CA VAL A 205 -4.61 31.21 -6.09
C VAL A 205 -3.67 31.05 -7.28
N ASP A 206 -2.52 30.46 -7.01
CA ASP A 206 -1.52 30.17 -8.03
C ASP A 206 -1.67 28.70 -8.44
N THR A 207 -2.15 28.47 -9.67
CA THR A 207 -2.35 27.13 -10.19
C THR A 207 -1.23 26.70 -11.14
N TYR A 208 -0.58 25.61 -10.78
CA TYR A 208 0.44 24.92 -11.57
C TYR A 208 -0.08 23.61 -12.17
N GLN A 209 0.59 23.12 -13.21
CA GLN A 209 0.43 21.76 -13.73
C GLN A 209 1.76 21.02 -13.73
N ILE A 210 1.73 19.72 -13.44
CA ILE A 210 2.91 18.86 -13.37
C ILE A 210 2.61 17.49 -13.99
N GLN A 211 3.58 16.93 -14.71
CA GLN A 211 3.49 15.57 -15.23
C GLN A 211 3.97 14.58 -14.17
N LEU A 212 3.07 13.69 -13.75
CA LEU A 212 3.37 12.66 -12.76
C LEU A 212 3.28 11.26 -13.40
N GLU A 213 4.11 10.34 -12.92
CA GLU A 213 4.17 8.96 -13.41
C GLU A 213 3.61 7.98 -12.37
N ALA A 214 2.79 7.03 -12.82
CA ALA A 214 2.26 5.96 -11.98
C ALA A 214 3.37 5.13 -11.33
N GLY A 215 3.16 4.74 -10.07
CA GLY A 215 4.13 3.98 -9.27
C GLY A 215 5.27 4.82 -8.67
N GLN A 216 5.19 6.15 -8.78
CA GLN A 216 6.09 7.08 -8.09
C GLN A 216 5.35 7.73 -6.91
N ILE A 217 6.08 7.97 -5.83
CA ILE A 217 5.66 8.90 -4.78
C ILE A 217 6.26 10.27 -5.06
N TYR A 218 5.43 11.31 -4.99
CA TYR A 218 5.88 12.69 -5.10
C TYR A 218 5.63 13.42 -3.78
N ASN A 219 6.63 14.17 -3.33
CA ASN A 219 6.50 15.05 -2.17
C ASN A 219 6.46 16.50 -2.65
N PHE A 220 5.49 17.24 -2.13
CA PHE A 220 5.30 18.66 -2.39
C PHE A 220 5.50 19.38 -1.07
N PHE A 221 6.40 20.35 -1.04
CA PHE A 221 6.71 21.16 0.13
C PHE A 221 6.56 22.63 -0.22
N LEU A 222 5.70 23.33 0.51
CA LEU A 222 5.31 24.71 0.26
C LEU A 222 5.67 25.57 1.48
N SER A 223 6.52 26.56 1.28
CA SER A 223 6.99 27.47 2.33
C SER A 223 6.60 28.91 2.03
N GLY A 224 6.04 29.60 3.02
CA GLY A 224 5.56 30.99 2.92
C GLY A 224 6.30 32.01 3.79
N GLY A 225 7.36 31.58 4.48
CA GLY A 225 8.17 32.41 5.37
C GLY A 225 7.58 32.67 6.76
N ALA A 226 6.35 32.22 7.04
CA ALA A 226 5.82 32.29 8.40
C ALA A 226 6.26 31.05 9.18
N THR A 227 6.85 31.26 10.36
CA THR A 227 7.37 30.17 11.22
C THR A 227 6.54 29.94 12.47
N SER A 228 5.57 30.82 12.76
CA SER A 228 4.61 30.61 13.85
C SER A 228 3.46 31.62 13.80
N PHE A 229 2.41 31.35 14.58
CA PHE A 229 1.34 32.33 14.77
C PHE A 229 1.68 33.43 15.80
N PRO A 230 1.33 34.70 15.54
CA PRO A 230 0.63 35.21 14.36
C PRO A 230 1.57 35.48 13.15
N VAL A 231 1.08 35.19 11.95
CA VAL A 231 1.75 35.45 10.66
C VAL A 231 2.19 36.90 10.55
N ALA A 232 3.46 37.15 10.17
CA ALA A 232 3.98 38.50 10.02
C ALA A 232 3.51 39.17 8.72
N ASP A 233 3.66 40.49 8.66
CA ASP A 233 3.32 41.22 7.43
C ASP A 233 4.23 40.76 6.28
N ASN A 234 3.63 40.35 5.17
CA ASN A 234 4.26 39.83 3.94
C ASN A 234 4.69 38.35 3.98
N GLU A 235 4.30 37.59 4.99
CA GLU A 235 4.49 36.13 5.04
C GLU A 235 3.14 35.42 4.86
N LEU A 236 3.19 34.11 4.60
CA LEU A 236 2.00 33.30 4.31
C LEU A 236 1.86 32.13 5.28
N ASP A 237 0.65 31.93 5.77
CA ASP A 237 0.17 30.62 6.23
C ASP A 237 -0.37 29.88 5.00
N THR A 238 0.40 28.88 4.56
CA THR A 238 0.31 28.33 3.22
C THR A 238 -0.70 27.19 3.13
N ILE A 239 -1.41 27.08 2.01
CA ILE A 239 -2.34 25.97 1.74
C ILE A 239 -2.00 25.35 0.39
N LEU A 240 -1.92 24.02 0.35
CA LEU A 240 -1.60 23.24 -0.84
C LEU A 240 -2.78 22.33 -1.23
N GLY A 241 -3.16 22.35 -2.51
CA GLY A 241 -4.15 21.43 -3.07
C GLY A 241 -3.63 20.72 -4.33
N LEU A 242 -3.73 19.38 -4.38
CA LEU A 242 -3.36 18.56 -5.54
C LEU A 242 -4.61 17.98 -6.21
N TYR A 243 -4.71 18.12 -7.52
CA TYR A 243 -5.85 17.67 -8.33
C TYR A 243 -5.40 16.75 -9.48
N ASN A 244 -6.22 15.76 -9.80
CA ASN A 244 -5.97 14.88 -10.95
C ASN A 244 -6.28 15.57 -12.29
N SER A 245 -6.07 14.86 -13.41
CA SER A 245 -6.31 15.38 -14.77
C SER A 245 -7.77 15.79 -15.05
N GLU A 246 -8.71 15.33 -14.24
CA GLU A 246 -10.13 15.65 -14.33
C GLU A 246 -10.52 16.87 -13.47
N GLY A 247 -9.57 17.43 -12.72
CA GLY A 247 -9.77 18.55 -11.80
C GLY A 247 -10.41 18.14 -10.47
N VAL A 248 -10.32 16.87 -10.09
CA VAL A 248 -10.78 16.35 -8.79
C VAL A 248 -9.65 16.47 -7.78
N LEU A 249 -9.92 17.07 -6.60
CA LEU A 249 -8.96 17.17 -5.50
C LEU A 249 -8.63 15.77 -4.98
N VAL A 250 -7.35 15.39 -5.00
CA VAL A 250 -6.85 14.08 -4.56
C VAL A 250 -6.04 14.14 -3.28
N ALA A 251 -5.45 15.30 -2.94
CA ALA A 251 -4.77 15.54 -1.68
C ALA A 251 -4.74 17.03 -1.36
N SER A 252 -4.67 17.39 -0.09
CA SER A 252 -4.45 18.78 0.34
C SER A 252 -3.83 18.79 1.74
N ASN A 253 -3.05 19.82 2.04
CA ASN A 253 -2.59 20.11 3.39
C ASN A 253 -2.51 21.63 3.59
N ASP A 254 -2.67 22.09 4.83
CA ASP A 254 -2.57 23.50 5.22
C ASP A 254 -1.53 23.77 6.33
N ASP A 255 -1.04 22.75 7.05
CA ASP A 255 0.01 22.92 8.05
C ASP A 255 0.85 21.64 8.17
N LEU A 256 2.16 21.77 8.39
CA LEU A 256 3.03 20.66 8.80
C LEU A 256 3.00 20.45 10.32
N GLY A 257 2.81 21.52 11.09
CA GLY A 257 2.85 21.44 12.55
C GLY A 257 2.22 22.65 13.24
N PHE A 258 0.90 22.77 13.24
CA PHE A 258 0.23 23.90 13.90
C PHE A 258 0.42 23.90 15.44
N PRO A 259 0.77 25.05 16.08
CA PRO A 259 0.97 26.38 15.52
C PRO A 259 2.46 26.75 15.29
N SER A 260 3.36 25.78 15.35
CA SER A 260 4.82 25.93 15.33
C SER A 260 5.46 25.87 13.95
N ASP A 261 4.76 25.34 12.95
CA ASP A 261 5.17 25.32 11.54
C ASP A 261 3.91 25.38 10.67
N VAL A 262 3.76 26.50 9.95
CA VAL A 262 2.62 26.83 9.09
C VAL A 262 2.97 26.72 7.60
N SER A 263 4.11 26.08 7.30
CA SER A 263 4.39 25.56 5.98
C SER A 263 3.45 24.40 5.67
N SER A 264 3.20 24.18 4.39
CA SER A 264 2.35 23.10 3.90
C SER A 264 3.19 22.01 3.23
N GLY A 265 2.82 20.76 3.41
CA GLY A 265 3.43 19.68 2.64
C GLY A 265 2.58 18.44 2.54
N LEU A 266 2.71 17.71 1.44
CA LEU A 266 2.02 16.43 1.25
C LEU A 266 2.84 15.48 0.40
N SER A 267 2.60 14.19 0.59
CA SER A 267 3.11 13.12 -0.26
C SER A 267 1.96 12.44 -0.99
N TYR A 268 2.19 12.03 -2.23
CA TYR A 268 1.16 11.40 -3.04
C TYR A 268 1.73 10.27 -3.89
N LEU A 269 1.17 9.06 -3.74
CA LEU A 269 1.43 7.94 -4.63
C LEU A 269 0.56 8.08 -5.87
N VAL A 270 1.19 8.19 -7.03
CA VAL A 270 0.50 8.37 -8.29
C VAL A 270 0.07 7.00 -8.81
N GLN A 271 -1.23 6.85 -9.05
CA GLN A 271 -1.82 5.61 -9.55
C GLN A 271 -1.96 5.61 -11.08
N GLU A 272 -2.12 6.80 -11.68
CA GLU A 272 -2.25 6.96 -13.13
C GLU A 272 -1.30 8.05 -13.62
N SER A 273 -0.52 7.73 -14.66
CA SER A 273 0.37 8.71 -15.26
C SER A 273 -0.43 9.79 -15.99
N GLY A 274 -0.11 11.06 -15.77
CA GLY A 274 -0.79 12.15 -16.45
C GLY A 274 -0.47 13.53 -15.90
N THR A 275 -1.22 14.52 -16.40
CA THR A 275 -1.16 15.90 -15.90
C THR A 275 -1.95 16.01 -14.60
N TYR A 276 -1.29 16.45 -13.54
CA TYR A 276 -1.91 16.86 -12.29
C TYR A 276 -1.82 18.39 -12.15
N TYR A 277 -2.69 18.96 -11.32
CA TYR A 277 -2.69 20.39 -11.01
C TYR A 277 -2.41 20.63 -9.54
N VAL A 278 -1.65 21.68 -9.23
CA VAL A 278 -1.27 22.05 -7.88
C VAL A 278 -1.71 23.48 -7.65
N ASP A 279 -2.62 23.70 -6.70
CA ASP A 279 -2.99 25.03 -6.24
C ASP A 279 -2.14 25.39 -5.02
N VAL A 280 -1.56 26.58 -5.04
CA VAL A 280 -0.90 27.24 -3.91
C VAL A 280 -1.77 28.41 -3.47
N LEU A 281 -2.11 28.47 -2.18
CA LEU A 281 -2.95 29.51 -1.59
C LEU A 281 -2.39 29.98 -0.24
N ALA A 282 -2.99 31.05 0.29
CA ALA A 282 -2.77 31.52 1.65
C ALA A 282 -4.09 31.99 2.30
N TYR A 283 -4.09 32.22 3.61
CA TYR A 283 -5.29 32.67 4.31
C TYR A 283 -5.69 34.12 3.96
N PRO A 284 -6.99 34.49 4.08
CA PRO A 284 -7.44 35.82 3.69
C PRO A 284 -6.76 36.96 4.47
N GLY A 285 -6.11 37.85 3.73
CA GLY A 285 -5.40 39.02 4.25
C GLY A 285 -3.88 38.94 4.13
N GLU A 286 -3.37 37.77 3.77
CA GLU A 286 -1.94 37.50 3.59
C GLU A 286 -1.53 37.68 2.12
N THR A 287 -0.27 38.07 1.94
CA THR A 287 0.41 38.28 0.66
C THR A 287 1.89 38.04 0.92
N GLY A 288 2.65 37.48 -0.01
CA GLY A 288 4.02 37.10 0.28
C GLY A 288 4.62 36.22 -0.81
N GLY A 289 5.93 36.03 -0.79
CA GLY A 289 6.60 35.05 -1.63
C GLY A 289 6.45 33.63 -1.08
N TYR A 290 6.54 32.64 -1.95
CA TYR A 290 6.61 31.24 -1.56
C TYR A 290 7.58 30.44 -2.42
N THR A 291 7.98 29.29 -1.89
CA THR A 291 8.65 28.21 -2.65
C THR A 291 7.80 26.96 -2.62
N LEU A 292 7.58 26.35 -3.79
CA LEU A 292 7.04 25.00 -3.94
C LEU A 292 8.15 24.06 -4.42
N ASP A 293 8.65 23.20 -3.55
CA ASP A 293 9.63 22.16 -3.89
C ASP A 293 8.93 20.83 -4.15
N VAL A 294 9.22 20.21 -5.28
CA VAL A 294 8.64 18.92 -5.67
C VAL A 294 9.74 17.88 -5.89
N THR A 295 9.69 16.79 -5.12
CA THR A 295 10.57 15.62 -5.31
C THR A 295 9.76 14.42 -5.75
N GLY A 296 10.40 13.48 -6.45
CA GLY A 296 9.75 12.26 -6.92
C GLY A 296 10.69 11.07 -6.73
N SER A 297 10.15 9.94 -6.32
CA SER A 297 10.92 8.70 -6.14
C SER A 297 10.09 7.50 -6.55
N PRO A 298 10.67 6.51 -7.24
CA PRO A 298 9.97 5.29 -7.59
C PRO A 298 9.69 4.52 -6.32
N LEU A 299 8.47 4.01 -6.18
CA LEU A 299 8.09 3.21 -5.01
C LEU A 299 8.98 1.97 -4.85
N SER A 300 9.50 1.44 -5.97
CA SER A 300 10.42 0.29 -6.00
C SER A 300 11.81 0.56 -5.41
N GLU A 301 12.18 1.82 -5.17
CA GLU A 301 13.45 2.17 -4.49
C GLU A 301 13.27 2.37 -2.99
N LEU A 302 12.04 2.29 -2.48
CA LEU A 302 11.73 2.44 -1.05
C LEU A 302 11.54 1.06 -0.42
N ASP A 303 12.09 0.88 0.77
CA ASP A 303 12.04 -0.38 1.51
C ASP A 303 11.17 -0.20 2.77
N PRO A 304 10.05 -0.96 2.93
CA PRO A 304 9.27 -0.90 4.16
C PRO A 304 10.06 -1.34 5.40
N LEU A 305 11.14 -2.11 5.27
CA LEU A 305 11.94 -2.60 6.39
C LEU A 305 12.74 -1.49 7.09
N ASP A 306 13.09 -0.40 6.39
CA ASP A 306 13.78 0.73 7.00
C ASP A 306 12.94 1.39 8.11
N SER A 307 11.60 1.34 7.98
CA SER A 307 10.68 1.86 9.00
C SER A 307 10.57 1.02 10.28
N ILE A 308 11.06 -0.22 10.25
CA ILE A 308 11.04 -1.11 11.42
C ILE A 308 12.44 -1.46 11.91
N ARG A 309 13.47 -0.81 11.36
CA ARG A 309 14.86 -0.99 11.77
C ARG A 309 15.25 0.10 12.76
N TRP A 310 15.59 -0.29 13.98
CA TRP A 310 16.15 0.64 14.96
C TRP A 310 17.62 0.92 14.62
N GLU A 311 17.92 2.02 13.94
CA GLU A 311 19.26 2.30 13.39
C GLU A 311 20.37 2.29 14.45
N ASN A 312 20.09 2.90 15.60
CA ASN A 312 21.08 3.07 16.67
C ASN A 312 21.30 1.81 17.55
N ALA A 313 20.50 0.76 17.38
CA ALA A 313 20.57 -0.44 18.20
C ALA A 313 21.65 -1.40 17.69
N ALA A 314 22.61 -1.73 18.56
CA ALA A 314 23.58 -2.79 18.30
C ALA A 314 22.90 -4.18 18.33
N ASN A 315 23.61 -5.19 17.82
CA ASN A 315 23.16 -6.57 17.96
C ASN A 315 23.25 -7.05 19.42
N VAL A 316 22.33 -7.94 19.81
CA VAL A 316 22.31 -8.55 21.14
C VAL A 316 23.63 -9.26 21.46
N PRO A 317 24.22 -9.02 22.64
CA PRO A 317 25.48 -9.66 23.02
C PRO A 317 25.24 -11.11 23.44
N PHE A 318 25.59 -12.04 22.56
CA PHE A 318 25.55 -13.48 22.84
C PHE A 318 26.88 -14.00 23.41
N THR A 319 26.78 -14.95 24.35
CA THR A 319 27.92 -15.72 24.87
C THR A 319 28.00 -17.05 24.14
N ASP A 320 29.17 -17.43 23.62
CA ASP A 320 29.38 -18.77 23.06
C ASP A 320 29.40 -19.83 24.18
N VAL A 321 28.43 -20.74 24.15
CA VAL A 321 28.34 -21.88 25.07
C VAL A 321 28.39 -23.15 24.23
N ASP A 322 29.55 -23.83 24.26
CA ASP A 322 29.81 -25.05 23.50
C ASP A 322 29.52 -24.93 21.98
N GLY A 323 29.75 -23.73 21.41
CA GLY A 323 29.53 -23.44 19.99
C GLY A 323 28.12 -22.97 19.63
N VAL A 324 27.27 -22.69 20.62
CA VAL A 324 25.92 -22.12 20.44
C VAL A 324 25.89 -20.72 21.03
N PRO A 325 25.55 -19.67 20.26
CA PRO A 325 25.33 -18.33 20.81
C PRO A 325 24.17 -18.36 21.81
N THR A 326 24.43 -17.92 23.04
CA THR A 326 23.47 -17.99 24.16
C THR A 326 23.27 -16.62 24.79
N ALA A 327 22.02 -16.22 25.01
CA ALA A 327 21.63 -15.07 25.81
C ALA A 327 21.01 -15.53 27.15
N TYR A 328 21.25 -14.78 28.21
CA TYR A 328 20.77 -15.12 29.55
C TYR A 328 19.63 -14.21 29.98
N VAL A 329 18.53 -14.81 30.43
CA VAL A 329 17.34 -14.10 30.91
C VAL A 329 17.29 -14.16 32.43
N TYR A 330 17.29 -13.01 33.07
CA TYR A 330 17.13 -12.87 34.51
C TYR A 330 15.76 -12.27 34.82
N PHE A 331 14.95 -12.98 35.61
CA PHE A 331 13.65 -12.52 36.07
C PHE A 331 13.81 -11.88 37.45
N GLY A 332 13.61 -10.56 37.53
CA GLY A 332 13.80 -9.80 38.76
C GLY A 332 12.80 -10.16 39.86
N ASP A 333 13.27 -10.13 41.10
CA ASP A 333 12.42 -10.29 42.29
C ASP A 333 11.76 -8.95 42.67
N SER A 334 10.70 -9.00 43.49
CA SER A 334 9.91 -7.83 43.93
C SER A 334 10.65 -6.74 44.72
N ASP A 335 11.94 -6.95 45.04
CA ASP A 335 12.82 -5.94 45.65
C ASP A 335 13.91 -5.40 44.71
N GLU A 336 13.85 -5.76 43.43
CA GLU A 336 14.76 -5.32 42.37
C GLU A 336 14.01 -4.43 41.36
N ASN A 337 14.62 -3.30 40.97
CA ASN A 337 14.05 -2.39 39.96
C ASN A 337 15.08 -1.88 38.95
N PHE A 338 16.35 -2.25 39.08
CA PHE A 338 17.43 -1.87 38.15
C PHE A 338 17.54 -0.38 37.81
N GLY A 339 17.05 0.51 38.68
CA GLY A 339 17.06 1.96 38.43
C GLY A 339 15.79 2.50 37.79
N GLU A 340 14.84 1.64 37.43
CA GLU A 340 13.54 2.02 36.89
C GLU A 340 12.69 2.78 37.91
N THR A 341 11.90 3.72 37.41
CA THR A 341 11.00 4.57 38.21
C THR A 341 9.54 4.24 37.93
N GLY A 342 8.73 4.17 38.97
CA GLY A 342 7.28 4.03 38.82
C GLY A 342 6.59 5.35 38.44
N ASP A 343 5.29 5.27 38.19
CA ASP A 343 4.41 6.37 37.77
C ASP A 343 4.48 7.64 38.64
N ASP A 344 4.88 7.50 39.92
CA ASP A 344 5.00 8.59 40.89
C ASP A 344 6.41 9.18 41.01
N GLY A 345 7.34 8.74 40.16
CA GLY A 345 8.75 9.12 40.15
C GLY A 345 9.60 8.53 41.28
N ASN A 346 9.03 7.67 42.13
CA ASN A 346 9.81 6.89 43.09
C ASN A 346 10.39 5.63 42.41
N PRO A 347 11.36 4.93 43.03
CA PRO A 347 11.83 3.65 42.52
C PRO A 347 10.65 2.69 42.28
N MET A 348 10.65 2.05 41.12
CA MET A 348 9.57 1.17 40.69
C MET A 348 9.31 0.07 41.71
N VAL A 349 8.02 -0.20 41.95
CA VAL A 349 7.58 -1.33 42.77
C VAL A 349 7.35 -2.52 41.85
N THR A 350 8.12 -3.59 42.05
CA THR A 350 8.08 -4.75 41.16
C THR A 350 7.40 -5.95 41.81
N ILE A 351 7.01 -6.93 40.99
CA ILE A 351 6.23 -8.10 41.37
C ILE A 351 6.97 -9.37 40.94
N ASP A 352 7.01 -10.37 41.82
CA ASP A 352 7.66 -11.66 41.55
C ASP A 352 7.05 -12.36 40.32
N TRP A 353 7.92 -12.96 39.51
CA TRP A 353 7.55 -13.87 38.43
C TRP A 353 7.29 -15.28 38.95
N ASN A 354 6.16 -15.88 38.55
CA ASN A 354 5.90 -17.29 38.83
C ASN A 354 6.36 -18.21 37.68
N ASP A 355 6.39 -19.52 37.92
CA ASP A 355 6.93 -20.51 36.97
C ASP A 355 6.18 -20.55 35.63
N PHE A 356 4.86 -20.32 35.62
CA PHE A 356 4.07 -20.27 34.38
C PHE A 356 4.46 -19.07 33.54
N GLU A 357 4.47 -17.85 34.10
CA GLU A 357 4.85 -16.63 33.38
C GLU A 357 6.27 -16.71 32.82
N LYS A 358 7.22 -17.26 33.61
CA LYS A 358 8.59 -17.52 33.12
C LYS A 358 8.57 -18.46 31.93
N GLY A 359 7.78 -19.53 31.99
CA GLY A 359 7.61 -20.48 30.90
C GLY A 359 7.11 -19.81 29.61
N GLN A 360 6.09 -18.96 29.72
CA GLN A 360 5.50 -18.29 28.55
C GLN A 360 6.43 -17.25 27.92
N VAL A 361 7.21 -16.52 28.73
CA VAL A 361 8.29 -15.66 28.20
C VAL A 361 9.34 -16.48 27.46
N MET A 362 9.77 -17.61 28.03
CA MET A 362 10.74 -18.47 27.35
C MET A 362 10.16 -19.10 26.08
N GLU A 363 8.86 -19.40 26.05
CA GLU A 363 8.16 -19.90 24.85
C GLU A 363 8.11 -18.85 23.73
N ALA A 364 7.88 -17.57 24.05
CA ALA A 364 8.03 -16.49 23.08
C ALA A 364 9.46 -16.37 22.55
N LEU A 365 10.47 -16.58 23.41
CA LEU A 365 11.87 -16.58 23.01
C LEU A 365 12.24 -17.77 22.10
N GLU A 366 11.54 -18.90 22.17
CA GLU A 366 11.73 -20.02 21.21
C GLU A 366 11.44 -19.57 19.76
N GLU A 367 10.56 -18.59 19.55
CA GLU A 367 10.34 -18.01 18.21
C GLU A 367 11.56 -17.21 17.73
N PHE A 368 12.26 -16.51 18.62
CA PHE A 368 13.53 -15.88 18.27
C PHE A 368 14.64 -16.92 18.04
N GLU A 369 14.71 -17.99 18.84
CA GLU A 369 15.66 -19.10 18.62
C GLU A 369 15.47 -19.72 17.23
N ARG A 370 14.21 -19.91 16.83
CA ARG A 370 13.82 -20.48 15.53
C ARG A 370 14.38 -19.69 14.36
N ILE A 371 14.46 -18.36 14.48
CA ILE A 371 14.94 -17.47 13.42
C ILE A 371 16.44 -17.22 13.51
N LEU A 372 16.96 -16.97 14.72
CA LEU A 372 18.33 -16.51 14.94
C LEU A 372 19.35 -17.64 15.14
N GLY A 373 18.89 -18.88 15.44
CA GLY A 373 19.78 -19.99 15.75
C GLY A 373 20.54 -19.83 17.07
N VAL A 374 19.98 -19.04 18.00
CA VAL A 374 20.51 -18.78 19.33
C VAL A 374 19.81 -19.63 20.38
N ASN A 375 20.29 -19.57 21.62
CA ASN A 375 19.71 -20.23 22.79
C ASN A 375 19.44 -19.21 23.89
N TYR A 376 18.27 -19.24 24.52
CA TYR A 376 17.94 -18.41 25.67
C TYR A 376 17.89 -19.27 26.94
N GLU A 377 18.63 -18.87 27.97
CA GLU A 377 18.69 -19.60 29.23
C GLU A 377 18.32 -18.72 30.42
N ILE A 378 17.49 -19.25 31.32
CA ILE A 378 17.24 -18.59 32.60
C ILE A 378 18.50 -18.62 33.45
N THR A 379 18.94 -17.45 33.92
CA THR A 379 20.01 -17.33 34.91
C THR A 379 19.48 -16.80 36.25
N THR A 380 20.17 -17.17 37.33
CA THR A 380 20.00 -16.56 38.66
C THR A 380 21.14 -15.60 38.99
N ASP A 381 22.09 -15.41 38.08
CA ASP A 381 23.21 -14.50 38.22
C ASP A 381 22.94 -13.23 37.41
N VAL A 382 22.59 -12.14 38.09
CA VAL A 382 22.28 -10.85 37.46
C VAL A 382 23.47 -10.29 36.67
N ASP A 383 24.70 -10.59 37.08
CA ASP A 383 25.92 -10.11 36.39
C ASP A 383 26.15 -10.87 35.07
N GLN A 384 25.48 -12.01 34.87
CA GLN A 384 25.51 -12.81 33.63
C GLN A 384 24.38 -12.42 32.67
N ALA A 385 23.35 -11.72 33.14
CA ALA A 385 22.13 -11.48 32.41
C ALA A 385 22.37 -10.64 31.14
N THR A 386 21.89 -11.15 30.00
CA THR A 386 21.72 -10.37 28.77
C THR A 386 20.44 -9.52 28.88
N PHE A 387 19.37 -10.13 29.40
CA PHE A 387 18.08 -9.48 29.61
C PHE A 387 17.66 -9.53 31.08
N ARG A 388 17.13 -8.42 31.58
CA ARG A 388 16.65 -8.26 32.96
C ARG A 388 15.18 -7.87 32.92
N LEU A 389 14.30 -8.77 33.35
CA LEU A 389 12.86 -8.59 33.18
C LEU A 389 12.18 -8.26 34.50
N LEU A 390 11.36 -7.21 34.49
CA LEU A 390 10.56 -6.75 35.62
C LEU A 390 9.07 -6.88 35.30
N LYS A 391 8.26 -7.10 36.34
CA LYS A 391 6.81 -6.88 36.30
C LYS A 391 6.42 -5.80 37.26
N THR A 392 5.45 -4.99 36.87
CA THR A 392 4.92 -3.89 37.69
C THR A 392 3.42 -3.71 37.43
N GLU A 393 2.79 -2.85 38.22
CA GLU A 393 1.48 -2.26 37.93
C GLU A 393 1.71 -0.80 37.51
N SER A 394 1.13 -0.38 36.39
CA SER A 394 1.17 1.01 35.90
C SER A 394 -0.17 1.40 35.26
N GLU A 395 -0.52 2.68 35.33
CA GLU A 395 -1.65 3.24 34.57
C GLU A 395 -1.18 3.99 33.31
N GLN A 396 0.14 4.08 33.05
CA GLN A 396 0.72 4.93 32.02
C GLN A 396 1.13 4.18 30.74
N TYR A 397 1.54 2.91 30.84
CA TYR A 397 2.06 2.14 29.71
C TYR A 397 1.68 0.65 29.77
N GLY A 398 1.80 -0.06 28.64
CA GLY A 398 1.55 -1.49 28.55
C GLY A 398 2.77 -2.35 28.85
N ALA A 399 3.85 -2.14 28.12
CA ALA A 399 5.17 -2.66 28.40
C ALA A 399 6.20 -1.74 27.73
N TYR A 400 7.47 -1.96 28.03
CA TYR A 400 8.57 -1.38 27.26
C TYR A 400 9.84 -2.22 27.43
N PHE A 401 10.71 -2.16 26.43
CA PHE A 401 11.99 -2.86 26.46
C PHE A 401 13.08 -1.99 25.85
N TYR A 402 14.15 -1.76 26.61
CA TYR A 402 15.28 -1.00 26.09
C TYR A 402 16.12 -1.83 25.11
N PRO A 403 16.30 -1.36 23.86
CA PRO A 403 17.15 -2.03 22.89
C PRO A 403 18.61 -2.00 23.32
N GLN A 404 19.47 -2.71 22.57
CA GLN A 404 20.92 -2.66 22.73
C GLN A 404 21.53 -1.38 22.12
N ASP A 405 20.88 -0.25 22.34
CA ASP A 405 21.28 1.07 21.89
C ASP A 405 22.13 1.76 22.97
N PRO A 406 23.38 2.18 22.65
CA PRO A 406 24.29 2.79 23.62
C PRO A 406 23.72 4.00 24.37
N ALA A 407 22.72 4.70 23.81
CA ALA A 407 22.07 5.84 24.45
C ALA A 407 21.44 5.49 25.80
N TYR A 408 20.95 4.25 25.98
CA TYR A 408 20.33 3.80 27.22
C TYR A 408 21.32 3.36 28.31
N GLY A 409 22.62 3.28 28.01
CA GLY A 409 23.66 2.97 28.99
C GLY A 409 23.39 1.69 29.80
N GLU A 410 23.28 1.78 31.13
CA GLU A 410 23.01 0.61 31.98
C GLU A 410 21.57 0.05 31.83
N GLY A 411 20.67 0.80 31.19
CA GLY A 411 19.28 0.40 30.92
C GLY A 411 19.14 -0.64 29.81
N GLN A 412 20.13 -0.78 28.93
CA GLN A 412 20.10 -1.74 27.82
C GLN A 412 19.72 -3.15 28.29
N GLY A 413 18.78 -3.79 27.59
CA GLY A 413 18.36 -5.16 27.94
C GLY A 413 17.41 -5.25 29.14
N ILE A 414 16.91 -4.13 29.68
CA ILE A 414 15.83 -4.15 30.69
C ILE A 414 14.49 -4.12 29.97
N GLY A 415 13.63 -5.09 30.30
CA GLY A 415 12.23 -5.15 29.86
C GLY A 415 11.28 -5.06 31.05
N VAL A 416 10.23 -4.25 30.92
CA VAL A 416 9.23 -4.03 31.98
C VAL A 416 7.84 -4.34 31.44
N PHE A 417 7.16 -5.27 32.10
CA PHE A 417 5.81 -5.69 31.72
C PHE A 417 4.78 -5.21 32.76
N ASN A 418 3.77 -4.47 32.31
CA ASN A 418 2.67 -4.05 33.17
C ASN A 418 1.59 -5.13 33.25
N VAL A 419 1.38 -5.68 34.44
CA VAL A 419 0.36 -6.72 34.63
C VAL A 419 -1.07 -6.18 34.49
N LEU A 420 -1.29 -4.87 34.64
CA LEU A 420 -2.62 -4.25 34.44
C LEU A 420 -3.02 -4.11 32.96
N SER A 421 -2.06 -4.28 32.04
CA SER A 421 -2.29 -4.22 30.60
C SER A 421 -2.19 -5.62 29.98
N GLY A 422 -2.43 -5.72 28.68
CA GLY A 422 -2.05 -6.92 27.93
C GLY A 422 -2.93 -8.15 28.18
N GLY A 423 -4.02 -8.06 28.93
CA GLY A 423 -4.79 -9.25 29.34
C GLY A 423 -4.12 -10.10 30.42
N TRP A 424 -2.96 -9.69 30.94
CA TRP A 424 -2.18 -10.40 31.97
C TRP A 424 -2.94 -10.56 33.31
N THR A 425 -3.90 -9.66 33.58
CA THR A 425 -4.59 -9.51 34.88
C THR A 425 -5.92 -10.24 35.03
N PHE A 426 -6.40 -10.99 34.03
CA PHE A 426 -7.60 -11.80 34.26
C PHE A 426 -7.31 -12.83 35.37
N ASP A 427 -8.33 -13.22 36.15
CA ASP A 427 -8.26 -14.05 37.37
C ASP A 427 -7.50 -15.41 37.22
N GLN A 428 -6.96 -15.72 36.02
CA GLN A 428 -6.23 -16.93 35.62
C GLN A 428 -5.00 -16.71 34.73
N GLN A 429 -4.37 -15.52 34.67
CA GLN A 429 -3.20 -15.30 33.78
C GLN A 429 -3.51 -15.62 32.31
N GLN A 430 -4.71 -15.24 31.87
CA GLN A 430 -5.16 -15.40 30.49
C GLN A 430 -4.23 -14.61 29.56
N SER A 431 -4.21 -14.98 28.29
CA SER A 431 -3.55 -14.28 27.19
C SER A 431 -2.04 -14.48 27.06
N LEU A 432 -1.39 -15.11 28.04
CA LEU A 432 0.04 -15.41 28.00
C LEU A 432 0.40 -16.61 27.14
N GLU A 433 -0.57 -17.45 26.78
CA GLU A 433 -0.38 -18.58 25.89
C GLU A 433 -0.23 -18.13 24.43
N LYS A 434 0.52 -18.90 23.65
CA LYS A 434 0.82 -18.60 22.25
C LYS A 434 -0.48 -18.35 21.47
N GLY A 435 -0.56 -17.15 20.88
CA GLY A 435 -1.76 -16.67 20.19
C GLY A 435 -2.68 -15.78 21.01
N GLY A 436 -2.39 -15.59 22.30
CA GLY A 436 -3.00 -14.57 23.14
C GLY A 436 -2.32 -13.20 22.97
N PHE A 437 -3.05 -12.15 23.32
CA PHE A 437 -2.58 -10.76 23.29
C PHE A 437 -1.33 -10.51 24.15
N ALA A 438 -1.27 -11.01 25.39
CA ALA A 438 -0.09 -10.82 26.24
C ALA A 438 1.15 -11.51 25.65
N PHE A 439 0.97 -12.66 25.00
CA PHE A 439 2.05 -13.34 24.29
C PHE A 439 2.56 -12.51 23.12
N ALA A 440 1.67 -11.90 22.33
CA ALA A 440 2.04 -10.98 21.25
C ALA A 440 2.83 -9.76 21.78
N VAL A 441 2.42 -9.20 22.93
CA VAL A 441 3.18 -8.13 23.61
C VAL A 441 4.58 -8.62 24.01
N ILE A 442 4.73 -9.84 24.52
CA ILE A 442 6.06 -10.37 24.83
C ILE A 442 6.92 -10.48 23.56
N LEU A 443 6.38 -10.98 22.45
CA LEU A 443 7.09 -11.03 21.17
C LEU A 443 7.53 -9.62 20.72
N HIS A 444 6.62 -8.65 20.78
CA HIS A 444 6.84 -7.25 20.44
C HIS A 444 8.01 -6.64 21.24
N GLU A 445 7.96 -6.78 22.57
CA GLU A 445 8.98 -6.19 23.45
C GLU A 445 10.35 -6.84 23.26
N PHE A 446 10.40 -8.15 23.01
CA PHE A 446 11.65 -8.78 22.59
C PHE A 446 12.07 -8.37 21.19
N GLY A 447 11.16 -7.94 20.33
CA GLY A 447 11.47 -7.32 19.05
C GLY A 447 12.33 -6.07 19.25
N HIS A 448 11.90 -5.15 20.11
CA HIS A 448 12.71 -4.00 20.53
C HIS A 448 14.06 -4.41 21.11
N ALA A 449 14.09 -5.42 21.98
CA ALA A 449 15.35 -5.93 22.54
C ALA A 449 16.37 -6.34 21.46
N HIS A 450 15.89 -6.79 20.29
CA HIS A 450 16.71 -7.20 19.14
C HIS A 450 16.92 -6.08 18.09
N GLY A 451 16.40 -4.88 18.32
CA GLY A 451 16.59 -3.71 17.47
C GLY A 451 15.54 -3.53 16.38
N LEU A 452 14.32 -4.03 16.60
CA LEU A 452 13.16 -3.69 15.79
C LEU A 452 12.48 -2.42 16.33
N ALA A 453 12.01 -1.55 15.45
CA ALA A 453 11.32 -0.31 15.76
C ALA A 453 9.84 -0.40 15.38
N HIS A 454 9.04 0.55 15.86
CA HIS A 454 7.66 0.65 15.43
C HIS A 454 7.59 1.24 14.02
N PRO A 455 6.68 0.75 13.16
CA PRO A 455 6.46 1.30 11.82
C PRO A 455 5.76 2.69 11.82
N HIS A 456 5.41 3.23 12.99
CA HIS A 456 4.56 4.42 13.13
C HIS A 456 5.21 5.57 13.90
N ASP A 457 6.46 5.40 14.35
CA ASP A 457 7.23 6.42 15.03
C ASP A 457 8.71 6.33 14.62
N GLN A 458 9.52 7.24 15.13
CA GLN A 458 10.96 7.32 14.83
C GLN A 458 11.82 6.73 15.95
N GLY A 459 11.30 5.73 16.67
CA GLY A 459 11.99 5.07 17.77
C GLY A 459 13.38 4.61 17.33
N GLY A 460 14.42 5.25 17.87
CA GLY A 460 15.80 4.86 17.58
C GLY A 460 16.39 5.33 16.27
N GLY A 461 15.75 6.30 15.61
CA GLY A 461 16.13 6.80 14.29
C GLY A 461 15.53 6.02 13.12
N SER A 462 14.51 5.19 13.35
CA SER A 462 13.77 4.55 12.26
C SER A 462 12.97 5.58 11.44
N ASP A 463 12.70 5.23 10.18
CA ASP A 463 11.71 5.94 9.38
C ASP A 463 10.28 5.60 9.84
N VAL A 464 9.30 6.43 9.48
CA VAL A 464 7.89 6.08 9.59
C VAL A 464 7.44 5.40 8.30
N MET A 465 6.74 4.27 8.40
CA MET A 465 6.27 3.53 7.24
C MET A 465 5.36 4.40 6.38
N LEU A 466 5.53 4.34 5.05
CA LEU A 466 4.81 5.23 4.15
C LEU A 466 3.30 5.15 4.33
N GLY A 467 2.65 6.30 4.48
CA GLY A 467 1.21 6.44 4.70
C GLY A 467 0.74 6.22 6.13
N VAL A 468 1.66 5.98 7.07
CA VAL A 468 1.33 5.89 8.48
C VAL A 468 1.32 7.31 9.07
N ALA A 469 0.12 7.82 9.35
CA ALA A 469 -0.09 9.13 9.98
C ALA A 469 -0.22 9.05 11.52
N GLY A 470 0.00 7.86 12.09
CA GLY A 470 -0.14 7.59 13.52
C GLY A 470 -0.29 6.09 13.79
N SER A 471 -0.27 5.70 15.06
CA SER A 471 -0.21 4.28 15.48
C SER A 471 -1.35 3.40 14.97
N SER A 472 -2.54 3.97 14.76
CA SER A 472 -3.70 3.25 14.22
C SER A 472 -3.85 3.35 12.69
N SER A 473 -2.90 3.96 11.98
CA SER A 473 -2.92 4.02 10.51
C SER A 473 -2.28 2.77 9.94
N LEU A 474 -2.92 2.17 8.94
CA LEU A 474 -2.44 0.94 8.31
C LEU A 474 -1.34 1.18 7.27
N GLY A 475 -1.09 2.42 6.87
CA GLY A 475 -0.08 2.74 5.87
C GLY A 475 -0.46 2.33 4.45
N LEU A 476 0.49 2.48 3.54
CA LEU A 476 0.33 2.09 2.13
C LEU A 476 0.21 0.55 2.01
N TYR A 477 -0.74 0.09 1.20
CA TYR A 477 -1.15 -1.33 1.08
C TYR A 477 -1.51 -2.00 2.42
N ASP A 478 -1.85 -1.20 3.44
CA ASP A 478 -2.20 -1.64 4.78
C ASP A 478 -1.07 -2.50 5.43
N LEU A 479 0.20 -2.18 5.15
CA LEU A 479 1.36 -2.96 5.61
C LEU A 479 1.71 -2.77 7.11
N ASN A 480 1.22 -1.72 7.75
CA ASN A 480 1.38 -1.51 9.20
C ASN A 480 0.34 -2.32 9.98
N GLN A 481 0.53 -3.64 10.06
CA GLN A 481 -0.33 -4.57 10.80
C GLN A 481 0.48 -5.68 11.49
N GLY A 482 -0.06 -6.21 12.60
CA GLY A 482 0.55 -7.26 13.43
C GLY A 482 0.88 -8.56 12.69
N VAL A 483 0.09 -8.88 11.66
CA VAL A 483 0.28 -10.04 10.77
C VAL A 483 1.50 -9.92 9.86
N TYR A 484 2.02 -8.70 9.67
CA TYR A 484 3.20 -8.41 8.84
C TYR A 484 4.42 -7.99 9.66
N THR A 485 4.21 -7.33 10.81
CA THR A 485 5.22 -7.07 11.84
C THR A 485 4.57 -7.06 13.22
N VAL A 486 5.10 -7.81 14.18
CA VAL A 486 4.63 -7.76 15.57
C VAL A 486 4.89 -6.40 16.23
N MET A 487 5.67 -5.52 15.58
CA MET A 487 5.94 -4.16 16.04
C MET A 487 4.81 -3.17 15.75
N SER A 488 3.80 -3.56 14.96
CA SER A 488 2.63 -2.73 14.71
C SER A 488 1.73 -2.67 15.95
N TYR A 489 1.06 -1.53 16.15
CA TYR A 489 -0.04 -1.40 17.12
C TYR A 489 -1.42 -1.76 16.52
N ASN A 490 -1.50 -1.95 15.19
CA ASN A 490 -2.67 -2.56 14.56
C ASN A 490 -2.50 -4.08 14.65
N ASP A 491 -2.64 -4.59 15.87
CA ASP A 491 -2.36 -5.98 16.20
C ASP A 491 -3.15 -6.96 15.33
N ALA A 492 -2.55 -8.12 15.04
CA ALA A 492 -3.16 -9.17 14.20
C ALA A 492 -3.48 -8.68 12.76
N TRP A 493 -4.69 -8.92 12.25
CA TRP A 493 -5.09 -8.61 10.87
C TRP A 493 -6.44 -7.88 10.82
N ASP A 494 -6.39 -6.56 10.72
CA ASP A 494 -7.53 -5.66 10.76
C ASP A 494 -8.32 -5.65 9.44
N THR A 495 -7.62 -5.79 8.31
CA THR A 495 -8.23 -5.75 6.97
C THR A 495 -8.70 -7.11 6.47
N GLY A 496 -8.50 -8.17 7.26
CA GLY A 496 -8.99 -9.51 6.93
C GLY A 496 -10.52 -9.56 6.83
N PRO A 497 -11.08 -10.57 6.16
CA PRO A 497 -12.54 -10.67 5.96
C PRO A 497 -13.32 -10.83 7.26
N ASN A 498 -12.66 -11.29 8.33
CA ASN A 498 -13.22 -11.42 9.67
C ASN A 498 -13.16 -10.10 10.48
N GLY A 499 -12.49 -9.08 9.94
CA GLY A 499 -12.13 -7.85 10.64
C GLY A 499 -11.14 -8.08 11.78
N PRO A 500 -10.87 -7.04 12.59
CA PRO A 500 -9.92 -7.10 13.69
C PRO A 500 -10.30 -8.18 14.72
N THR A 501 -9.29 -8.80 15.33
CA THR A 501 -9.48 -9.76 16.42
C THR A 501 -10.20 -9.09 17.59
N PRO A 502 -11.37 -9.60 18.04
CA PRO A 502 -12.13 -8.92 19.10
C PRO A 502 -11.39 -8.95 20.44
N TYR A 503 -11.06 -7.78 20.99
CA TYR A 503 -10.50 -7.67 22.35
C TYR A 503 -11.57 -7.97 23.43
N THR A 504 -11.86 -9.25 23.63
CA THR A 504 -12.87 -9.74 24.58
C THR A 504 -12.35 -10.97 25.32
N GLY A 505 -12.89 -11.27 26.50
CA GLY A 505 -12.48 -12.46 27.25
C GLY A 505 -12.69 -13.81 26.54
N ALA A 506 -13.36 -13.85 25.38
CA ALA A 506 -13.50 -15.06 24.56
C ALA A 506 -12.39 -15.22 23.51
N ASN A 507 -11.72 -14.12 23.13
CA ASN A 507 -10.70 -14.07 22.07
C ASN A 507 -9.38 -13.47 22.58
N ILE A 508 -9.27 -13.14 23.86
CA ILE A 508 -8.02 -12.63 24.44
C ILE A 508 -6.92 -13.70 24.45
N ASP A 509 -7.31 -14.97 24.34
CA ASP A 509 -6.45 -16.16 24.36
C ASP A 509 -6.17 -16.73 22.95
N SER A 510 -6.65 -16.09 21.87
CA SER A 510 -6.56 -16.59 20.50
C SER A 510 -6.68 -15.48 19.45
N GLY A 511 -6.05 -15.65 18.29
CA GLY A 511 -6.18 -14.75 17.14
C GLY A 511 -5.32 -13.51 17.19
N TRP A 512 -4.32 -13.50 18.05
CA TRP A 512 -3.24 -12.52 18.05
C TRP A 512 -2.00 -13.11 17.38
N SER A 513 -0.92 -12.34 17.26
CA SER A 513 0.34 -12.86 16.69
C SER A 513 0.93 -13.94 17.60
N GLY A 514 1.10 -15.14 17.05
CA GLY A 514 1.73 -16.25 17.75
C GLY A 514 3.20 -16.43 17.39
N THR A 515 3.68 -15.81 16.31
CA THR A 515 5.10 -15.87 15.90
C THR A 515 5.57 -14.48 15.48
N LEU A 516 6.88 -14.36 15.25
CA LEU A 516 7.43 -13.26 14.46
C LEU A 516 6.83 -13.27 13.05
N SER A 517 6.59 -12.08 12.51
CA SER A 517 5.97 -11.88 11.21
C SER A 517 7.02 -11.70 10.11
N ALA A 518 6.61 -11.66 8.84
CA ALA A 518 7.53 -11.67 7.70
C ALA A 518 8.57 -10.53 7.72
N PHE A 519 8.17 -9.31 8.07
CA PHE A 519 9.10 -8.18 8.17
C PHE A 519 10.06 -8.31 9.36
N ASP A 520 9.57 -8.81 10.50
CA ASP A 520 10.41 -9.05 11.68
C ASP A 520 11.51 -10.08 11.36
N ILE A 521 11.12 -11.18 10.70
CA ILE A 521 12.04 -12.23 10.27
C ILE A 521 13.09 -11.65 9.33
N ALA A 522 12.69 -10.84 8.35
CA ALA A 522 13.61 -10.24 7.38
C ALA A 522 14.67 -9.36 8.07
N VAL A 523 14.25 -8.39 8.91
CA VAL A 523 15.19 -7.49 9.61
C VAL A 523 16.11 -8.25 10.57
N LEU A 524 15.58 -9.26 11.26
CA LEU A 524 16.40 -10.11 12.12
C LEU A 524 17.44 -10.92 11.32
N GLN A 525 17.07 -11.46 10.16
CA GLN A 525 17.99 -12.17 9.29
C GLN A 525 19.05 -11.26 8.66
N GLU A 526 18.73 -10.00 8.38
CA GLU A 526 19.73 -9.00 7.96
C GLU A 526 20.75 -8.71 9.06
N ARG A 527 20.26 -8.55 10.30
CA ARG A 527 21.11 -8.22 11.46
C ARG A 527 21.99 -9.38 11.89
N TYR A 528 21.45 -10.60 11.94
CA TYR A 528 22.09 -11.75 12.58
C TYR A 528 22.51 -12.86 11.58
N GLY A 529 22.06 -12.77 10.34
CA GLY A 529 22.23 -13.80 9.32
C GLY A 529 21.08 -14.81 9.28
N VAL A 530 20.99 -15.54 8.17
CA VAL A 530 19.95 -16.56 7.94
C VAL A 530 20.34 -17.88 8.61
N THR A 531 19.40 -18.45 9.39
CA THR A 531 19.54 -19.80 9.96
C THR A 531 18.55 -20.76 9.29
N GLU A 532 19.07 -21.83 8.69
CA GLU A 532 18.23 -22.89 8.09
C GLU A 532 17.33 -23.55 9.16
N ARG A 533 16.04 -23.70 8.84
CA ARG A 533 15.03 -24.30 9.70
C ARG A 533 14.02 -25.11 8.91
N GLU A 534 13.39 -26.08 9.57
CA GLU A 534 12.30 -26.92 9.04
C GLU A 534 12.60 -27.64 7.70
N THR A 535 13.87 -27.95 7.41
CA THR A 535 14.38 -28.57 6.14
C THR A 535 13.76 -29.92 5.68
N GLY A 536 12.74 -30.42 6.39
CA GLY A 536 12.05 -31.68 6.12
C GLY A 536 10.91 -31.51 5.12
N ASN A 537 9.93 -32.41 5.16
CA ASN A 537 8.66 -32.18 4.48
C ASN A 537 7.63 -31.90 5.56
N ASN A 538 7.14 -30.68 5.59
CA ASN A 538 6.37 -30.10 6.66
C ASN A 538 4.92 -29.87 6.22
N VAL A 539 3.99 -29.99 7.17
CA VAL A 539 2.56 -29.73 6.94
C VAL A 539 2.11 -28.70 7.97
N TYR A 540 1.59 -27.59 7.48
CA TYR A 540 1.06 -26.46 8.24
C TYR A 540 -0.47 -26.54 8.22
N GLU A 541 -1.07 -26.86 9.37
CA GLU A 541 -2.51 -27.13 9.46
C GLU A 541 -3.27 -25.86 9.88
N LEU A 542 -4.30 -25.48 9.11
CA LEU A 542 -5.26 -24.43 9.48
C LEU A 542 -6.26 -24.98 10.50
N LEU A 543 -6.44 -24.27 11.62
CA LEU A 543 -7.39 -24.62 12.66
C LEU A 543 -8.74 -23.92 12.43
N ASP A 544 -9.85 -24.62 12.66
CA ASP A 544 -11.23 -24.12 12.43
C ASP A 544 -11.96 -23.69 13.71
N VAL A 545 -11.21 -23.23 14.70
CA VAL A 545 -11.75 -22.85 16.01
C VAL A 545 -11.12 -21.57 16.51
N ASN A 546 -11.88 -20.68 17.15
CA ASN A 546 -11.36 -19.51 17.84
C ASN A 546 -11.12 -19.84 19.33
N GLU A 547 -10.11 -20.66 19.57
CA GLU A 547 -9.66 -21.10 20.91
C GLU A 547 -8.12 -21.07 20.99
N GLU A 548 -7.58 -21.29 22.19
CA GLU A 548 -6.15 -21.40 22.46
C GLU A 548 -5.43 -22.25 21.39
N GLY A 549 -4.32 -21.74 20.88
CA GLY A 549 -3.56 -22.37 19.78
C GLY A 549 -3.95 -21.91 18.38
N THR A 550 -4.98 -21.08 18.23
CA THR A 550 -5.32 -20.43 16.95
C THR A 550 -4.80 -19.01 16.93
N TYR A 551 -3.97 -18.69 15.95
CA TYR A 551 -3.26 -17.42 15.85
C TYR A 551 -2.73 -17.16 14.45
N TYR A 552 -2.27 -15.93 14.23
CA TYR A 552 -1.52 -15.57 13.03
C TYR A 552 -0.05 -15.94 13.20
N GLN A 553 0.54 -16.52 12.17
CA GLN A 553 1.94 -16.92 12.16
C GLN A 553 2.56 -16.82 10.78
N THR A 554 3.88 -16.71 10.74
CA THR A 554 4.65 -16.70 9.50
C THR A 554 5.51 -17.95 9.39
N ILE A 555 5.35 -18.65 8.26
CA ILE A 555 6.14 -19.83 7.93
C ILE A 555 7.55 -19.38 7.56
N TRP A 556 8.54 -19.83 8.35
CA TRP A 556 9.95 -19.83 7.95
C TRP A 556 10.41 -21.28 7.83
N ASP A 557 10.55 -21.71 6.58
CA ASP A 557 11.01 -23.02 6.15
C ASP A 557 12.09 -22.84 5.06
N SER A 558 13.19 -23.56 5.16
CA SER A 558 14.35 -23.37 4.30
C SER A 558 14.53 -24.47 3.25
N ALA A 559 13.81 -25.59 3.34
CA ALA A 559 13.85 -26.64 2.33
C ALA A 559 12.77 -27.67 2.59
N GLY A 560 12.23 -28.25 1.52
CA GLY A 560 11.29 -29.32 1.74
C GLY A 560 10.45 -29.64 0.54
N THR A 561 9.35 -30.30 0.81
CA THR A 561 8.19 -30.26 -0.08
C THR A 561 7.00 -30.20 0.84
N ASP A 562 6.50 -28.99 0.98
CA ASP A 562 5.72 -28.56 2.13
C ASP A 562 4.28 -28.27 1.72
N GLU A 563 3.38 -28.22 2.70
CA GLU A 563 1.95 -28.15 2.47
C GLU A 563 1.26 -27.27 3.49
N ILE A 564 0.46 -26.31 3.04
CA ILE A 564 -0.60 -25.74 3.87
C ILE A 564 -1.85 -26.60 3.67
N ARG A 565 -2.42 -27.09 4.77
CA ARG A 565 -3.56 -28.01 4.74
C ARG A 565 -4.70 -27.54 5.63
N TYR A 566 -5.89 -27.66 5.10
CA TYR A 566 -7.13 -27.71 5.85
C TYR A 566 -7.85 -29.04 5.59
N GLY A 567 -8.65 -29.49 6.56
CA GLY A 567 -9.37 -30.78 6.46
C GLY A 567 -10.77 -30.76 7.07
N GLY A 568 -11.27 -29.58 7.44
CA GLY A 568 -12.59 -29.38 8.01
C GLY A 568 -13.64 -29.06 6.94
N ALA A 569 -14.69 -28.32 7.30
CA ALA A 569 -15.85 -28.08 6.45
C ALA A 569 -16.18 -26.59 6.23
N LEU A 570 -15.31 -25.69 6.71
CA LEU A 570 -15.37 -24.27 6.35
C LEU A 570 -14.75 -24.06 4.97
N ASP A 571 -14.96 -22.88 4.41
CA ASP A 571 -14.30 -22.46 3.18
C ASP A 571 -12.92 -21.91 3.55
N ALA A 572 -11.88 -22.49 2.96
CA ALA A 572 -10.49 -22.10 3.13
C ALA A 572 -10.01 -21.25 1.97
N GLN A 573 -9.24 -20.21 2.28
CA GLN A 573 -8.44 -19.50 1.30
C GLN A 573 -6.97 -19.76 1.57
N ILE A 574 -6.31 -20.48 0.67
CA ILE A 574 -4.89 -20.83 0.77
C ILE A 574 -4.15 -20.24 -0.43
N ASP A 575 -3.21 -19.33 -0.16
CA ASP A 575 -2.33 -18.72 -1.16
C ASP A 575 -0.87 -18.99 -0.77
N LEU A 576 -0.09 -19.54 -1.70
CA LEU A 576 1.28 -19.97 -1.49
C LEU A 576 2.33 -18.90 -1.80
N LEU A 577 1.94 -17.62 -2.00
CA LEU A 577 2.89 -16.53 -2.19
C LEU A 577 3.58 -16.10 -0.89
N ALA A 578 4.91 -16.08 -0.96
CA ALA A 578 5.76 -15.49 0.05
C ALA A 578 5.69 -13.96 0.06
N ALA A 579 6.03 -13.37 1.20
CA ALA A 579 6.23 -11.94 1.34
C ALA A 579 7.28 -11.42 0.35
N THR A 580 6.97 -10.31 -0.34
CA THR A 580 7.88 -9.68 -1.31
C THR A 580 8.82 -8.66 -0.68
N LEU A 581 8.52 -8.19 0.54
CA LEU A 581 9.28 -7.18 1.28
C LEU A 581 9.37 -5.82 0.57
N ASP A 582 8.33 -5.46 -0.16
CA ASP A 582 8.20 -4.18 -0.86
C ASP A 582 6.85 -3.51 -0.55
N TYR A 583 6.68 -2.27 -0.99
CA TYR A 583 5.38 -1.61 -0.96
C TYR A 583 4.49 -2.16 -2.08
N SER A 584 3.87 -3.30 -1.81
CA SER A 584 2.86 -3.93 -2.66
C SER A 584 1.82 -4.68 -1.81
N PRO A 585 0.69 -5.11 -2.39
CA PRO A 585 -0.28 -5.96 -1.69
C PRO A 585 0.30 -7.27 -1.12
N THR A 586 1.46 -7.73 -1.63
CA THR A 586 2.16 -8.93 -1.16
C THR A 586 3.37 -8.62 -0.29
N GLY A 587 3.60 -7.34 0.05
CA GLY A 587 4.78 -6.87 0.79
C GLY A 587 5.03 -7.67 2.06
N GLY A 588 4.02 -7.75 2.93
CA GLY A 588 4.05 -8.54 4.17
C GLY A 588 3.69 -10.03 4.00
N GLY A 589 3.40 -10.47 2.77
CA GLY A 589 2.90 -11.80 2.43
C GLY A 589 1.39 -11.87 2.33
N VAL A 590 0.88 -12.90 1.65
CA VAL A 590 -0.56 -13.17 1.59
C VAL A 590 -0.95 -14.06 2.76
N VAL A 591 -2.06 -13.72 3.43
CA VAL A 591 -2.57 -14.54 4.54
C VAL A 591 -3.41 -15.68 3.98
N SER A 592 -3.03 -16.92 4.28
CA SER A 592 -3.89 -18.11 4.14
C SER A 592 -4.74 -18.27 5.41
N PHE A 593 -6.08 -18.36 5.27
CA PHE A 593 -7.02 -18.30 6.38
C PHE A 593 -8.30 -19.13 6.14
N LEU A 594 -9.17 -19.19 7.16
CA LEU A 594 -10.52 -19.74 7.08
C LEU A 594 -11.57 -18.66 7.42
N ASP A 595 -12.71 -18.70 6.74
CA ASP A 595 -13.82 -17.80 7.05
C ASP A 595 -14.33 -17.95 8.49
N GLY A 596 -14.44 -16.83 9.20
CA GLY A 596 -14.87 -16.77 10.61
C GLY A 596 -13.80 -17.11 11.65
N ILE A 597 -12.55 -17.34 11.24
CA ILE A 597 -11.43 -17.68 12.14
C ILE A 597 -10.40 -16.56 12.19
N TRP A 598 -10.04 -16.11 13.40
CA TRP A 598 -8.93 -15.18 13.61
C TRP A 598 -7.64 -15.99 13.77
N GLY A 599 -7.04 -16.35 12.64
CA GLY A 599 -5.79 -17.11 12.60
C GLY A 599 -5.47 -17.51 11.17
N GLY A 600 -4.20 -17.78 10.90
CA GLY A 600 -3.76 -18.05 9.54
C GLY A 600 -2.24 -18.03 9.40
N TYR A 601 -1.79 -18.21 8.17
CA TYR A 601 -0.39 -18.25 7.82
C TYR A 601 -0.04 -17.17 6.80
N THR A 602 1.01 -16.39 7.07
CA THR A 602 1.81 -15.76 6.02
C THR A 602 3.06 -16.62 5.75
N ILE A 603 3.74 -16.37 4.64
CA ILE A 603 4.96 -17.08 4.26
C ILE A 603 6.11 -16.07 4.20
N ALA A 604 7.21 -16.33 4.91
CA ALA A 604 8.37 -15.43 4.94
C ALA A 604 9.04 -15.35 3.55
N ASN A 605 9.72 -14.24 3.29
CA ASN A 605 10.45 -14.06 2.04
C ASN A 605 11.48 -15.17 1.80
N GLY A 606 11.56 -15.64 0.56
CA GLY A 606 12.47 -16.71 0.15
C GLY A 606 12.04 -18.13 0.52
N VAL A 607 10.91 -18.29 1.22
CA VAL A 607 10.28 -19.60 1.48
C VAL A 607 9.43 -20.01 0.28
N VAL A 608 9.44 -21.30 -0.05
CA VAL A 608 8.58 -21.88 -1.08
C VAL A 608 7.73 -22.95 -0.41
N ILE A 609 6.41 -22.88 -0.59
CA ILE A 609 5.48 -23.94 -0.22
C ILE A 609 4.92 -24.53 -1.50
N GLU A 610 5.05 -25.84 -1.68
CA GLU A 610 4.71 -26.48 -2.95
C GLU A 610 3.28 -27.01 -3.00
N ASN A 611 2.59 -27.19 -1.87
CA ASN A 611 1.28 -27.85 -1.88
C ASN A 611 0.23 -27.09 -1.06
N ALA A 612 -1.01 -27.17 -1.53
CA ALA A 612 -2.19 -26.74 -0.80
C ALA A 612 -3.22 -27.86 -0.79
N THR A 613 -3.95 -28.01 0.31
CA THR A 613 -5.08 -28.94 0.39
C THR A 613 -6.24 -28.32 1.17
N GLY A 614 -7.39 -28.22 0.51
CA GLY A 614 -8.67 -27.79 1.05
C GLY A 614 -9.41 -28.88 1.83
N GLY A 615 -10.50 -28.49 2.48
CA GLY A 615 -11.35 -29.31 3.32
C GLY A 615 -12.53 -29.92 2.56
N SER A 616 -13.74 -29.69 3.06
CA SER A 616 -14.99 -30.11 2.41
C SER A 616 -15.93 -28.93 2.13
N GLY A 617 -15.41 -27.72 2.25
CA GLY A 617 -16.10 -26.46 1.91
C GLY A 617 -15.78 -26.08 0.47
N ASP A 618 -16.22 -24.91 0.04
CA ASP A 618 -15.93 -24.40 -1.30
C ASP A 618 -14.63 -23.58 -1.22
N ASP A 619 -13.48 -24.24 -1.42
CA ASP A 619 -12.16 -23.69 -1.11
C ASP A 619 -11.53 -22.91 -2.28
N VAL A 620 -10.67 -21.95 -1.94
CA VAL A 620 -9.86 -21.18 -2.90
C VAL A 620 -8.39 -21.52 -2.70
N LEU A 621 -7.76 -22.16 -3.69
CA LEU A 621 -6.37 -22.61 -3.64
C LEU A 621 -5.54 -21.92 -4.73
N MET A 622 -4.56 -21.12 -4.33
CA MET A 622 -3.67 -20.39 -5.23
C MET A 622 -2.21 -20.84 -5.03
N GLY A 623 -1.59 -21.31 -6.10
CA GLY A 623 -0.20 -21.75 -6.15
C GLY A 623 0.81 -20.60 -6.25
N ASN A 624 2.04 -20.91 -6.62
CA ASN A 624 3.13 -19.97 -6.85
C ASN A 624 3.93 -20.41 -8.10
N ASP A 625 5.18 -19.96 -8.27
CA ASP A 625 5.96 -20.32 -9.46
C ASP A 625 6.55 -21.74 -9.42
N ALA A 626 6.34 -22.50 -8.33
CA ALA A 626 6.81 -23.87 -8.20
C ALA A 626 5.81 -24.87 -8.78
N ASP A 627 6.26 -26.10 -9.06
CA ASP A 627 5.37 -27.20 -9.47
C ASP A 627 4.46 -27.60 -8.29
N ASN A 628 3.24 -27.08 -8.26
CA ASN A 628 2.35 -27.24 -7.12
C ASN A 628 1.46 -28.48 -7.20
N ILE A 629 0.98 -28.95 -6.04
CA ILE A 629 -0.20 -29.81 -5.98
C ILE A 629 -1.29 -29.15 -5.16
N LEU A 630 -2.38 -28.80 -5.84
CA LEU A 630 -3.58 -28.19 -5.26
C LEU A 630 -4.69 -29.23 -5.21
N ARG A 631 -5.21 -29.51 -4.01
CA ARG A 631 -6.28 -30.50 -3.79
C ARG A 631 -7.50 -29.86 -3.14
N GLY A 632 -8.61 -29.75 -3.86
CA GLY A 632 -9.87 -29.22 -3.34
C GLY A 632 -10.58 -30.18 -2.37
N ASN A 633 -10.55 -31.48 -2.69
CA ASN A 633 -11.25 -32.58 -2.02
C ASN A 633 -12.76 -32.61 -2.27
N ALA A 634 -13.58 -31.86 -1.53
CA ALA A 634 -15.03 -31.88 -1.71
C ALA A 634 -15.58 -30.48 -1.53
N GLY A 635 -16.67 -30.16 -2.22
CA GLY A 635 -17.09 -28.76 -2.36
C GLY A 635 -16.86 -28.31 -3.80
N ASP A 636 -17.31 -27.11 -4.13
CA ASP A 636 -17.13 -26.51 -5.44
C ASP A 636 -15.90 -25.59 -5.39
N ASP A 637 -14.71 -26.16 -5.64
CA ASP A 637 -13.43 -25.50 -5.36
C ASP A 637 -12.94 -24.62 -6.52
N PHE A 638 -12.21 -23.54 -6.20
CA PHE A 638 -11.51 -22.70 -7.17
C PHE A 638 -9.99 -22.83 -7.03
N MET A 639 -9.31 -23.10 -8.13
CA MET A 639 -7.85 -23.30 -8.14
C MET A 639 -7.15 -22.47 -9.22
N MET A 640 -5.99 -21.91 -8.86
CA MET A 640 -5.09 -21.19 -9.78
C MET A 640 -3.65 -21.60 -9.49
N GLY A 641 -2.94 -22.12 -10.49
CA GLY A 641 -1.55 -22.57 -10.34
C GLY A 641 -0.54 -21.44 -10.29
N ARG A 642 -0.72 -20.46 -11.18
CA ARG A 642 0.25 -19.41 -11.55
C ARG A 642 1.36 -20.00 -12.45
N GLY A 643 2.62 -19.93 -12.04
CA GLY A 643 3.73 -20.54 -12.78
C GLY A 643 3.87 -22.04 -12.49
N GLY A 644 4.94 -22.66 -12.99
CA GLY A 644 5.22 -24.07 -12.68
C GLY A 644 4.42 -25.07 -13.53
N ALA A 645 4.66 -26.36 -13.28
CA ALA A 645 3.91 -27.48 -13.85
C ALA A 645 3.05 -28.14 -12.77
N ASP A 646 1.78 -27.77 -12.72
CA ASP A 646 0.94 -28.03 -11.56
C ASP A 646 0.12 -29.31 -11.66
N THR A 647 -0.34 -29.80 -10.52
CA THR A 647 -1.42 -30.79 -10.44
C THR A 647 -2.61 -30.18 -9.71
N PHE A 648 -3.72 -30.05 -10.42
CA PHE A 648 -5.03 -29.71 -9.88
C PHE A 648 -5.83 -30.99 -9.66
N ASP A 649 -6.32 -31.19 -8.43
CA ASP A 649 -7.19 -32.30 -8.03
C ASP A 649 -8.41 -31.71 -7.33
N GLY A 650 -9.46 -31.37 -8.10
CA GLY A 650 -10.67 -30.74 -7.58
C GLY A 650 -11.40 -31.67 -6.62
N GLY A 651 -11.69 -32.88 -7.10
CA GLY A 651 -12.19 -33.96 -6.27
C GLY A 651 -13.68 -34.16 -6.44
N ALA A 652 -14.47 -33.69 -5.48
CA ALA A 652 -15.90 -33.94 -5.43
C ALA A 652 -16.72 -32.66 -5.29
N GLY A 653 -17.14 -32.13 -6.43
CA GLY A 653 -18.14 -31.06 -6.52
C GLY A 653 -18.14 -30.57 -7.95
N PHE A 654 -18.31 -29.27 -8.13
CA PHE A 654 -18.10 -28.56 -9.38
C PHE A 654 -16.84 -27.69 -9.26
N ASP A 655 -15.72 -28.22 -9.73
CA ASP A 655 -14.41 -27.60 -9.47
C ASP A 655 -13.94 -26.76 -10.67
N THR A 656 -13.31 -25.62 -10.37
CA THR A 656 -12.86 -24.63 -11.36
C THR A 656 -11.34 -24.50 -11.33
N VAL A 657 -10.71 -24.58 -12.50
CA VAL A 657 -9.31 -24.14 -12.71
C VAL A 657 -9.32 -22.89 -13.56
N SER A 658 -8.60 -21.86 -13.13
CA SER A 658 -8.54 -20.57 -13.84
C SER A 658 -7.14 -20.22 -14.31
N TYR A 659 -7.05 -19.84 -15.58
CA TYR A 659 -5.86 -19.27 -16.23
C TYR A 659 -6.05 -17.78 -16.57
N ALA A 660 -7.13 -17.13 -16.11
CA ALA A 660 -7.53 -15.78 -16.54
C ALA A 660 -6.45 -14.71 -16.42
N ASN A 661 -5.53 -14.83 -15.44
CA ASN A 661 -4.46 -13.88 -15.21
C ASN A 661 -3.13 -14.28 -15.88
N ALA A 662 -3.12 -15.31 -16.73
CA ALA A 662 -1.93 -15.75 -17.42
C ALA A 662 -1.52 -14.76 -18.53
N GLU A 663 -0.22 -14.55 -18.69
CA GLU A 663 0.33 -13.61 -19.68
C GLU A 663 0.52 -14.21 -21.09
N GLU A 664 0.09 -15.47 -21.29
CA GLU A 664 0.14 -16.17 -22.57
C GLU A 664 -1.03 -17.16 -22.67
N GLY A 665 -1.57 -17.36 -23.89
CA GLY A 665 -2.63 -18.32 -24.15
C GLY A 665 -2.27 -19.77 -23.82
N ILE A 666 -3.27 -20.60 -23.55
CA ILE A 666 -3.14 -21.97 -23.06
C ILE A 666 -3.49 -23.02 -24.10
N VAL A 667 -2.88 -24.19 -23.94
CA VAL A 667 -3.28 -25.39 -24.68
C VAL A 667 -3.57 -26.50 -23.70
N VAL A 668 -4.85 -26.76 -23.43
CA VAL A 668 -5.30 -27.83 -22.53
C VAL A 668 -6.02 -28.90 -23.33
N THR A 669 -5.41 -30.09 -23.43
CA THR A 669 -6.05 -31.22 -24.13
C THR A 669 -6.04 -32.47 -23.26
N GLN A 670 -7.16 -33.18 -23.22
CA GLN A 670 -7.32 -34.39 -22.38
C GLN A 670 -6.99 -34.14 -20.89
N TYR A 671 -7.34 -32.96 -20.35
CA TYR A 671 -7.01 -32.53 -18.98
C TYR A 671 -5.50 -32.57 -18.66
N SER A 672 -4.67 -32.30 -19.65
CA SER A 672 -3.26 -32.03 -19.46
C SER A 672 -2.92 -30.76 -20.22
N GLY A 673 -2.25 -29.84 -19.53
CA GLY A 673 -1.72 -28.65 -20.15
C GLY A 673 -0.48 -29.00 -20.97
N VAL A 674 -0.53 -28.66 -22.25
CA VAL A 674 0.41 -29.10 -23.29
C VAL A 674 1.45 -28.03 -23.61
N SER A 675 1.05 -26.76 -23.57
CA SER A 675 1.89 -25.59 -23.81
C SER A 675 1.20 -24.31 -23.30
N GLY A 676 1.91 -23.18 -23.40
CA GLY A 676 1.42 -21.89 -22.90
C GLY A 676 1.58 -21.79 -21.38
N ALA A 677 0.75 -20.99 -20.74
CA ALA A 677 0.74 -20.89 -19.28
C ALA A 677 0.37 -22.22 -18.58
N ALA A 678 -0.38 -23.10 -19.26
CA ALA A 678 -0.69 -24.43 -18.73
C ALA A 678 0.42 -25.48 -18.95
N ALA A 679 1.61 -25.11 -19.43
CA ALA A 679 2.59 -26.09 -19.90
C ALA A 679 3.10 -27.05 -18.80
N GLY A 680 2.63 -28.30 -18.83
CA GLY A 680 3.02 -29.32 -17.85
C GLY A 680 1.94 -29.63 -16.83
N ASP A 681 0.88 -28.82 -16.79
CA ASP A 681 -0.21 -28.95 -15.83
C ASP A 681 -1.01 -30.24 -16.03
N ARG A 682 -1.63 -30.68 -14.94
CA ARG A 682 -2.49 -31.86 -14.94
C ARG A 682 -3.75 -31.62 -14.12
N LEU A 683 -4.89 -31.72 -14.79
CA LEU A 683 -6.20 -31.49 -14.20
C LEU A 683 -6.88 -32.83 -13.91
N ILE A 684 -7.45 -32.98 -12.71
CA ILE A 684 -8.12 -34.19 -12.24
C ILE A 684 -9.41 -33.78 -11.55
N GLY A 685 -10.55 -34.32 -12.00
CA GLY A 685 -11.85 -33.99 -11.41
C GLY A 685 -12.11 -32.48 -11.43
N VAL A 686 -11.98 -31.88 -12.62
CA VAL A 686 -12.24 -30.45 -12.85
C VAL A 686 -13.34 -30.34 -13.89
N GLU A 687 -14.39 -29.61 -13.55
CA GLU A 687 -15.59 -29.45 -14.37
C GLU A 687 -15.55 -28.13 -15.15
N ARG A 688 -14.92 -27.07 -14.63
CA ARG A 688 -14.77 -25.77 -15.30
C ARG A 688 -13.31 -25.39 -15.53
N ILE A 689 -13.01 -24.92 -16.74
CA ILE A 689 -11.73 -24.30 -17.09
C ILE A 689 -12.01 -22.89 -17.62
N ILE A 690 -11.35 -21.90 -17.03
CA ILE A 690 -11.35 -20.51 -17.51
C ILE A 690 -10.02 -20.26 -18.20
N GLY A 691 -10.09 -19.85 -19.47
CA GLY A 691 -8.97 -19.49 -20.34
C GLY A 691 -8.38 -18.12 -20.00
N THR A 692 -7.77 -17.49 -20.99
CA THR A 692 -6.98 -16.27 -20.90
C THR A 692 -7.58 -15.16 -21.76
N ASP A 693 -6.93 -14.00 -21.79
CA ASP A 693 -7.26 -12.94 -22.77
C ASP A 693 -6.56 -13.14 -24.14
N PHE A 694 -6.00 -14.33 -24.39
CA PHE A 694 -5.26 -14.68 -25.60
C PHE A 694 -5.83 -15.93 -26.27
N ASP A 695 -5.49 -16.13 -27.55
CA ASP A 695 -5.89 -17.31 -28.33
C ASP A 695 -5.61 -18.65 -27.60
N ASP A 696 -6.68 -19.33 -27.19
CA ASP A 696 -6.64 -20.57 -26.42
C ASP A 696 -7.07 -21.80 -27.23
N LEU A 697 -6.53 -22.96 -26.84
CA LEU A 697 -7.01 -24.27 -27.32
C LEU A 697 -7.38 -25.15 -26.14
N MET A 698 -8.68 -25.33 -25.91
CA MET A 698 -9.18 -26.11 -24.78
C MET A 698 -10.04 -27.30 -25.22
N GLN A 699 -9.95 -28.38 -24.46
CA GLN A 699 -10.81 -29.54 -24.62
C GLN A 699 -11.34 -30.03 -23.27
N ALA A 700 -12.67 -30.03 -23.13
CA ALA A 700 -13.38 -30.65 -22.02
C ALA A 700 -13.13 -32.16 -22.06
N GLY A 701 -13.00 -32.80 -20.90
CA GLY A 701 -12.83 -34.24 -20.90
C GLY A 701 -14.13 -35.01 -20.71
N SER A 702 -14.01 -36.21 -20.14
CA SER A 702 -15.01 -37.26 -20.38
C SER A 702 -16.31 -37.16 -19.59
N ILE A 703 -16.43 -36.21 -18.66
CA ILE A 703 -17.54 -36.13 -17.70
C ILE A 703 -18.57 -35.03 -18.00
N GLY A 704 -18.37 -34.26 -19.08
CA GLY A 704 -19.08 -33.00 -19.35
C GLY A 704 -18.32 -31.85 -18.68
N GLY A 705 -18.19 -30.69 -19.31
CA GLY A 705 -17.44 -29.56 -18.76
C GLY A 705 -17.92 -28.20 -19.23
N THR A 706 -17.51 -27.17 -18.49
CA THR A 706 -17.65 -25.76 -18.84
C THR A 706 -16.29 -25.23 -19.27
N LEU A 707 -16.20 -24.72 -20.50
CA LEU A 707 -15.02 -24.04 -21.01
C LEU A 707 -15.37 -22.58 -21.28
N GLU A 708 -14.55 -21.68 -20.77
CA GLU A 708 -14.65 -20.24 -20.98
C GLU A 708 -13.37 -19.79 -21.67
N GLY A 709 -13.44 -19.36 -22.94
CA GLY A 709 -12.30 -18.93 -23.75
C GLY A 709 -11.68 -17.65 -23.20
N GLY A 710 -12.48 -16.60 -23.11
CA GLY A 710 -12.06 -15.31 -22.59
C GLY A 710 -12.02 -14.29 -23.71
N ALA A 711 -10.88 -13.63 -23.91
CA ALA A 711 -10.66 -12.82 -25.10
C ALA A 711 -9.64 -13.51 -26.02
N GLY A 712 -9.60 -13.12 -27.29
CA GLY A 712 -8.74 -13.76 -28.29
C GLY A 712 -9.53 -14.73 -29.16
N ASN A 713 -8.85 -15.36 -30.12
CA ASN A 713 -9.50 -16.28 -31.06
C ASN A 713 -9.35 -17.71 -30.55
N ASP A 714 -10.36 -18.17 -29.84
CA ASP A 714 -10.31 -19.40 -29.09
C ASP A 714 -10.80 -20.59 -29.90
N THR A 715 -10.31 -21.78 -29.54
CA THR A 715 -10.81 -23.03 -30.09
C THR A 715 -11.17 -23.98 -28.96
N LEU A 716 -12.48 -24.16 -28.78
CA LEU A 716 -13.06 -24.93 -27.69
C LEU A 716 -13.66 -26.24 -28.21
N TYR A 717 -13.25 -27.36 -27.62
CA TYR A 717 -13.80 -28.68 -27.88
C TYR A 717 -14.53 -29.20 -26.65
N GLY A 718 -15.82 -29.49 -26.80
CA GLY A 718 -16.58 -30.32 -25.87
C GLY A 718 -16.06 -31.76 -25.80
N GLY A 719 -16.79 -32.58 -25.07
CA GLY A 719 -16.51 -33.95 -24.72
C GLY A 719 -17.51 -34.94 -25.33
N ARG A 720 -18.14 -35.74 -24.47
CA ARG A 720 -19.07 -36.83 -24.85
C ARG A 720 -20.42 -36.72 -24.15
N ARG A 721 -20.61 -35.66 -23.38
CA ARG A 721 -21.76 -35.36 -22.54
C ARG A 721 -22.14 -33.92 -22.82
N ALA A 722 -23.27 -33.47 -22.28
CA ALA A 722 -23.65 -32.07 -22.35
C ALA A 722 -22.52 -31.18 -21.80
N ASP A 723 -22.03 -30.29 -22.64
CA ASP A 723 -20.99 -29.31 -22.33
C ASP A 723 -21.54 -27.88 -22.44
N VAL A 724 -20.87 -26.95 -21.77
CA VAL A 724 -21.10 -25.50 -21.93
C VAL A 724 -19.81 -24.88 -22.45
N LEU A 725 -19.85 -24.35 -23.65
CA LEU A 725 -18.72 -23.68 -24.30
C LEU A 725 -19.05 -22.20 -24.44
N MET A 726 -18.20 -21.33 -23.92
CA MET A 726 -18.32 -19.88 -24.05
C MET A 726 -17.05 -19.39 -24.75
N GLY A 727 -17.17 -18.89 -25.98
CA GLY A 727 -16.05 -18.35 -26.75
C GLY A 727 -15.52 -17.08 -26.08
N GLY A 728 -16.31 -16.00 -26.17
CA GLY A 728 -16.01 -14.74 -25.52
C GLY A 728 -15.76 -13.66 -26.55
N ASP A 729 -14.72 -12.84 -26.40
CA ASP A 729 -14.42 -11.79 -27.37
C ASP A 729 -13.37 -12.28 -28.39
N GLY A 730 -13.70 -12.38 -29.67
CA GLY A 730 -12.76 -12.73 -30.74
C GLY A 730 -13.39 -13.63 -31.80
N ASP A 731 -12.63 -14.07 -32.81
CA ASP A 731 -13.15 -14.99 -33.82
C ASP A 731 -13.00 -16.44 -33.34
N ASP A 732 -14.02 -16.97 -32.68
CA ASP A 732 -13.93 -18.24 -31.97
C ASP A 732 -14.38 -19.46 -32.79
N ILE A 733 -13.92 -20.64 -32.37
CA ILE A 733 -14.31 -21.93 -32.93
C ILE A 733 -14.79 -22.87 -31.82
N LEU A 734 -16.09 -23.15 -31.78
CA LEU A 734 -16.74 -23.97 -30.76
C LEU A 734 -17.25 -25.29 -31.35
N TYR A 735 -16.81 -26.40 -30.77
CA TYR A 735 -17.25 -27.75 -31.16
C TYR A 735 -17.83 -28.51 -29.97
N GLY A 736 -19.17 -28.61 -29.85
CA GLY A 736 -19.84 -29.39 -28.78
C GLY A 736 -19.53 -30.90 -28.83
N LEU A 737 -19.39 -31.42 -30.06
CA LEU A 737 -19.14 -32.83 -30.38
C LEU A 737 -20.31 -33.76 -30.12
N ALA A 738 -20.53 -34.20 -28.88
CA ALA A 738 -21.57 -35.17 -28.59
C ALA A 738 -22.10 -34.93 -27.18
N GLY A 739 -23.41 -34.86 -27.05
CA GLY A 739 -24.00 -34.23 -25.88
C GLY A 739 -25.16 -33.37 -26.36
N ASP A 740 -25.99 -32.92 -25.43
CA ASP A 740 -26.94 -31.85 -25.73
C ASP A 740 -26.22 -30.59 -25.21
N ASP A 741 -25.52 -29.90 -26.10
CA ASP A 741 -24.49 -28.91 -25.73
C ASP A 741 -25.04 -27.48 -25.79
N THR A 742 -24.49 -26.58 -24.98
CA THR A 742 -24.75 -25.14 -25.05
C THR A 742 -23.48 -24.44 -25.51
N LEU A 743 -23.54 -23.75 -26.65
CA LEU A 743 -22.41 -23.02 -27.24
C LEU A 743 -22.79 -21.54 -27.30
N SER A 744 -22.16 -20.71 -26.47
CA SER A 744 -22.27 -19.25 -26.55
C SER A 744 -21.10 -18.70 -27.35
N ALA A 745 -21.43 -18.00 -28.43
CA ALA A 745 -20.46 -17.47 -29.39
C ALA A 745 -19.64 -16.36 -28.74
N GLY A 746 -20.32 -15.30 -28.29
CA GLY A 746 -19.70 -14.09 -27.77
C GLY A 746 -19.66 -12.99 -28.83
N GLY A 747 -18.66 -12.12 -28.80
CA GLY A 747 -18.45 -11.09 -29.83
C GLY A 747 -17.39 -11.54 -30.84
N GLY A 748 -17.48 -11.09 -32.09
CA GLY A 748 -16.61 -11.52 -33.18
C GLY A 748 -17.28 -12.46 -34.19
N ALA A 749 -16.50 -12.96 -35.15
CA ALA A 749 -17.01 -13.78 -36.25
C ALA A 749 -16.82 -15.29 -35.97
N ASP A 750 -17.77 -15.89 -35.24
CA ASP A 750 -17.57 -17.22 -34.69
C ASP A 750 -17.99 -18.37 -35.62
N THR A 751 -17.37 -19.54 -35.41
CA THR A 751 -17.72 -20.80 -36.07
C THR A 751 -18.16 -21.84 -35.04
N LEU A 752 -19.43 -22.22 -35.07
CA LEU A 752 -20.02 -23.15 -34.11
C LEU A 752 -20.41 -24.47 -34.79
N ALA A 753 -20.22 -25.58 -34.07
CA ALA A 753 -20.78 -26.87 -34.42
C ALA A 753 -21.24 -27.62 -33.17
N GLY A 754 -22.55 -27.89 -33.06
CA GLY A 754 -23.11 -28.60 -31.91
C GLY A 754 -22.71 -30.08 -31.91
N GLY A 755 -22.74 -30.70 -33.10
CA GLY A 755 -22.37 -32.09 -33.29
C GLY A 755 -23.54 -33.04 -33.12
N ALA A 756 -23.49 -33.90 -32.12
CA ALA A 756 -24.43 -34.99 -31.94
C ALA A 756 -25.23 -34.85 -30.65
N GLY A 757 -26.44 -34.34 -30.78
CA GLY A 757 -27.45 -34.30 -29.73
C GLY A 757 -28.54 -33.33 -30.14
N ILE A 758 -29.12 -32.63 -29.17
CA ILE A 758 -29.94 -31.45 -29.41
C ILE A 758 -29.26 -30.28 -28.73
N ASP A 759 -28.64 -29.44 -29.54
CA ASP A 759 -27.75 -28.38 -29.09
C ASP A 759 -28.47 -27.02 -29.06
N THR A 760 -27.90 -26.11 -28.28
CA THR A 760 -28.33 -24.71 -28.13
C THR A 760 -27.18 -23.79 -28.50
N PHE A 761 -27.38 -22.96 -29.52
CA PHE A 761 -26.45 -21.93 -29.96
C PHE A 761 -26.92 -20.59 -29.41
N VAL A 762 -26.14 -19.99 -28.52
CA VAL A 762 -26.47 -18.76 -27.80
C VAL A 762 -25.71 -17.60 -28.44
N PHE A 763 -26.43 -16.51 -28.72
CA PHE A 763 -25.86 -15.25 -29.16
C PHE A 763 -26.35 -14.16 -28.22
N ASP A 764 -25.40 -13.54 -27.53
CA ASP A 764 -25.65 -12.51 -26.52
C ASP A 764 -25.12 -11.12 -26.95
N VAL A 765 -24.46 -11.05 -28.11
CA VAL A 765 -23.87 -9.83 -28.70
C VAL A 765 -24.36 -9.65 -30.14
N ALA A 766 -24.60 -8.41 -30.54
CA ALA A 766 -24.94 -8.00 -31.90
C ALA A 766 -23.99 -6.87 -32.35
N ASP A 767 -22.85 -7.25 -32.94
CA ASP A 767 -21.73 -6.36 -33.29
C ASP A 767 -21.54 -6.17 -34.81
N GLY A 768 -22.40 -6.80 -35.62
CA GLY A 768 -22.36 -6.76 -37.08
C GLY A 768 -21.43 -7.80 -37.71
N GLU A 769 -20.82 -8.69 -36.93
CA GLU A 769 -20.00 -9.79 -37.44
C GLU A 769 -20.82 -11.04 -37.75
N ILE A 770 -20.31 -11.87 -38.67
CA ILE A 770 -21.05 -13.05 -39.17
C ILE A 770 -20.64 -14.28 -38.39
N ASN A 771 -21.60 -14.79 -37.62
CA ASN A 771 -21.54 -16.07 -36.96
C ASN A 771 -21.97 -17.21 -37.89
N VAL A 772 -21.31 -18.36 -37.82
CA VAL A 772 -21.56 -19.51 -38.71
C VAL A 772 -21.81 -20.80 -37.92
N ILE A 773 -23.03 -21.36 -38.05
CA ILE A 773 -23.36 -22.68 -37.52
C ILE A 773 -23.18 -23.73 -38.62
N THR A 774 -22.21 -24.62 -38.46
CA THR A 774 -21.75 -25.50 -39.55
C THR A 774 -22.52 -26.80 -39.70
N ASP A 775 -23.28 -27.22 -38.68
CA ASP A 775 -23.99 -28.49 -38.65
C ASP A 775 -25.40 -28.45 -38.05
N LEU A 776 -26.00 -27.26 -38.00
CA LEU A 776 -27.35 -27.04 -37.48
C LEU A 776 -28.34 -28.11 -37.99
N ALA A 777 -29.11 -28.70 -37.07
CA ALA A 777 -30.05 -29.77 -37.34
C ALA A 777 -31.46 -29.46 -36.82
N ALA A 778 -32.43 -30.20 -37.32
CA ALA A 778 -33.82 -29.98 -36.97
C ALA A 778 -34.10 -30.33 -35.50
N GLY A 779 -34.71 -29.39 -34.77
CA GLY A 779 -35.04 -29.51 -33.34
C GLY A 779 -33.99 -28.91 -32.40
N GLU A 780 -32.89 -28.37 -32.92
CA GLU A 780 -31.93 -27.55 -32.18
C GLU A 780 -32.42 -26.12 -31.99
N THR A 781 -31.75 -25.39 -31.09
CA THR A 781 -32.17 -24.06 -30.65
C THR A 781 -31.13 -23.01 -31.01
N ILE A 782 -31.58 -21.89 -31.57
CA ILE A 782 -30.84 -20.63 -31.60
C ILE A 782 -31.45 -19.73 -30.53
N ASP A 783 -30.67 -19.36 -29.52
CA ASP A 783 -31.09 -18.52 -28.41
C ASP A 783 -30.53 -17.11 -28.59
N LEU A 784 -31.43 -16.14 -28.75
CA LEU A 784 -31.13 -14.71 -28.88
C LEU A 784 -31.65 -13.92 -27.67
N THR A 785 -32.02 -14.60 -26.58
CA THR A 785 -32.68 -13.93 -25.43
C THR A 785 -31.73 -13.04 -24.63
N GLY A 786 -30.42 -13.19 -24.82
CA GLY A 786 -29.41 -12.31 -24.24
C GLY A 786 -29.20 -10.99 -25.01
N ILE A 787 -29.63 -10.89 -26.27
CA ILE A 787 -29.51 -9.66 -27.05
C ILE A 787 -30.64 -8.71 -26.72
N ASP A 788 -30.27 -7.48 -26.35
CA ASP A 788 -31.20 -6.35 -26.32
C ASP A 788 -31.53 -5.91 -27.75
N ALA A 789 -32.77 -6.16 -28.17
CA ALA A 789 -33.19 -5.91 -29.53
C ALA A 789 -33.33 -4.41 -29.86
N ASP A 790 -33.39 -3.50 -28.88
CA ASP A 790 -33.38 -2.04 -29.11
C ASP A 790 -32.34 -1.36 -28.21
N ALA A 791 -31.12 -1.24 -28.73
CA ALA A 791 -29.98 -0.62 -28.05
C ALA A 791 -30.20 0.86 -27.66
N GLY A 792 -31.30 1.47 -28.11
CA GLY A 792 -31.73 2.82 -27.75
C GLY A 792 -32.53 2.92 -26.45
N THR A 793 -32.89 1.80 -25.80
CA THR A 793 -33.62 1.78 -24.53
C THR A 793 -32.80 1.19 -23.38
N GLU A 794 -33.26 1.38 -22.13
CA GLU A 794 -32.59 0.83 -20.94
C GLU A 794 -33.14 -0.55 -20.54
N ALA A 795 -34.05 -1.13 -21.32
CA ALA A 795 -34.69 -2.41 -21.02
C ALA A 795 -34.27 -3.45 -22.06
N ASN A 796 -34.02 -4.69 -21.64
CA ASN A 796 -33.82 -5.81 -22.57
C ASN A 796 -35.12 -6.03 -23.39
N ASP A 797 -35.12 -5.50 -24.61
CA ASP A 797 -36.24 -5.56 -25.54
C ASP A 797 -36.16 -6.82 -26.41
N GLY A 798 -37.33 -7.38 -26.73
CA GLY A 798 -37.43 -8.58 -27.56
C GLY A 798 -37.56 -8.28 -29.05
N PHE A 799 -36.98 -9.14 -29.88
CA PHE A 799 -37.09 -9.04 -31.33
C PHE A 799 -38.54 -9.18 -31.84
N SER A 800 -38.87 -8.41 -32.88
CA SER A 800 -40.08 -8.52 -33.67
C SER A 800 -39.80 -9.23 -34.99
N TRP A 801 -40.30 -10.46 -35.13
CA TRP A 801 -40.16 -11.26 -36.35
C TRP A 801 -40.93 -10.67 -37.54
N ILE A 802 -40.20 -10.30 -38.61
CA ILE A 802 -40.76 -9.78 -39.88
C ILE A 802 -40.65 -10.76 -41.06
N GLY A 803 -40.04 -11.93 -40.88
CA GLY A 803 -39.90 -12.94 -41.92
C GLY A 803 -38.87 -12.56 -42.99
N GLU A 804 -39.26 -12.53 -44.27
CA GLU A 804 -38.36 -12.17 -45.39
C GLU A 804 -38.42 -10.67 -45.75
N ASP A 805 -39.33 -9.90 -45.14
CA ASP A 805 -39.48 -8.47 -45.43
C ASP A 805 -38.19 -7.72 -45.08
N ALA A 806 -37.83 -6.71 -45.87
CA ALA A 806 -36.64 -5.88 -45.62
C ALA A 806 -36.85 -4.99 -44.38
N PHE A 807 -35.77 -4.67 -43.67
CA PHE A 807 -35.80 -3.77 -42.52
C PHE A 807 -36.45 -2.43 -42.87
N SER A 808 -37.28 -1.94 -41.96
CA SER A 808 -38.02 -0.68 -42.10
C SER A 808 -37.25 0.52 -41.53
N GLY A 809 -36.12 0.28 -40.86
CA GLY A 809 -35.40 1.24 -40.03
C GLY A 809 -36.08 1.44 -38.68
N THR A 810 -36.56 0.34 -38.11
CA THR A 810 -37.11 0.29 -36.74
C THR A 810 -36.25 -0.70 -35.97
N ALA A 811 -35.67 -0.28 -34.85
CA ALA A 811 -34.91 -1.16 -33.98
C ALA A 811 -35.75 -2.35 -33.50
N GLY A 812 -35.09 -3.48 -33.29
CA GLY A 812 -35.67 -4.74 -32.84
C GLY A 812 -36.33 -5.56 -33.93
N GLU A 813 -36.06 -5.30 -35.21
CA GLU A 813 -36.57 -6.14 -36.29
C GLU A 813 -35.70 -7.38 -36.51
N LEU A 814 -36.30 -8.57 -36.58
CA LEU A 814 -35.62 -9.85 -36.87
C LEU A 814 -36.18 -10.47 -38.14
N ARG A 815 -35.30 -10.81 -39.07
CA ARG A 815 -35.63 -11.33 -40.41
C ARG A 815 -34.70 -12.45 -40.83
N TYR A 816 -35.01 -13.11 -41.93
CA TYR A 816 -34.11 -14.07 -42.56
C TYR A 816 -34.07 -13.92 -44.09
N GLU A 817 -32.96 -14.36 -44.70
CA GLU A 817 -32.79 -14.47 -46.15
C GLU A 817 -32.38 -15.90 -46.53
N ASP A 818 -33.08 -16.51 -47.50
CA ASP A 818 -32.76 -17.82 -48.07
C ASP A 818 -32.45 -17.67 -49.57
N ASP A 819 -31.23 -18.00 -49.99
CA ASP A 819 -30.78 -17.90 -51.39
C ASP A 819 -30.84 -19.24 -52.16
N GLY A 820 -31.42 -20.28 -51.55
CA GLY A 820 -31.56 -21.62 -52.13
C GLY A 820 -30.30 -22.49 -51.96
N GLY A 821 -29.35 -22.05 -51.15
CA GLY A 821 -28.19 -22.80 -50.69
C GLY A 821 -27.76 -22.46 -49.27
N ASN A 822 -28.12 -21.27 -48.77
CA ASN A 822 -27.85 -20.83 -47.42
C ASN A 822 -29.03 -20.05 -46.80
N THR A 823 -29.12 -20.04 -45.48
CA THR A 823 -30.13 -19.28 -44.73
C THR A 823 -29.43 -18.39 -43.72
N MET A 824 -29.62 -17.07 -43.84
CA MET A 824 -29.05 -16.05 -42.96
C MET A 824 -30.15 -15.50 -42.07
N LEU A 825 -29.98 -15.57 -40.75
CA LEU A 825 -30.78 -14.87 -39.76
C LEU A 825 -30.15 -13.50 -39.48
N MET A 826 -30.97 -12.45 -39.43
CA MET A 826 -30.50 -11.07 -39.38
C MET A 826 -31.34 -10.22 -38.43
N GLY A 827 -30.72 -9.48 -37.51
CA GLY A 827 -31.39 -8.54 -36.59
C GLY A 827 -30.85 -7.11 -36.72
N ASP A 828 -31.75 -6.12 -36.71
CA ASP A 828 -31.44 -4.67 -36.69
C ASP A 828 -31.76 -4.14 -35.28
N THR A 829 -30.72 -3.80 -34.51
CA THR A 829 -30.83 -3.42 -33.09
C THR A 829 -30.76 -1.91 -32.85
N ASP A 830 -30.21 -1.14 -33.79
CA ASP A 830 -30.08 0.32 -33.69
C ASP A 830 -31.10 1.10 -34.55
N GLY A 831 -31.82 0.41 -35.43
CA GLY A 831 -32.87 0.95 -36.30
C GLY A 831 -32.35 1.70 -37.53
N ASP A 832 -31.09 1.54 -37.92
CA ASP A 832 -30.52 2.19 -39.10
C ASP A 832 -30.90 1.48 -40.43
N GLY A 833 -31.47 0.28 -40.35
CA GLY A 833 -31.86 -0.56 -41.49
C GLY A 833 -30.77 -1.50 -42.00
N VAL A 834 -29.66 -1.63 -41.27
CA VAL A 834 -28.56 -2.59 -41.43
C VAL A 834 -28.68 -3.65 -40.33
N ALA A 835 -28.13 -4.84 -40.57
CA ALA A 835 -28.13 -5.89 -39.54
C ALA A 835 -26.92 -5.74 -38.63
N ASP A 836 -27.17 -5.81 -37.32
CA ASP A 836 -26.18 -5.88 -36.25
C ASP A 836 -26.00 -7.33 -35.74
N LEU A 837 -27.04 -8.16 -35.89
CA LEU A 837 -26.94 -9.61 -35.65
C LEU A 837 -26.92 -10.33 -37.00
N LEU A 838 -25.93 -11.19 -37.24
CA LEU A 838 -25.82 -12.01 -38.45
C LEU A 838 -25.46 -13.46 -38.08
N VAL A 839 -26.38 -14.41 -38.34
CA VAL A 839 -26.15 -15.84 -38.11
C VAL A 839 -26.42 -16.64 -39.39
N ASP A 840 -25.37 -17.28 -39.91
CA ASP A 840 -25.43 -18.26 -41.00
C ASP A 840 -25.86 -19.63 -40.45
N MET A 841 -27.04 -20.08 -40.89
CA MET A 841 -27.70 -21.32 -40.43
C MET A 841 -27.36 -22.55 -41.28
N GLY A 842 -26.37 -22.48 -42.19
CA GLY A 842 -25.91 -23.62 -42.98
C GLY A 842 -26.95 -24.18 -43.96
N GLY A 843 -27.95 -23.38 -44.33
CA GLY A 843 -29.04 -23.75 -45.24
C GLY A 843 -30.17 -24.57 -44.62
N GLN A 844 -30.28 -24.62 -43.28
CA GLN A 844 -31.46 -25.19 -42.62
C GLN A 844 -32.67 -24.26 -42.75
N PRO A 845 -33.88 -24.81 -43.01
CA PRO A 845 -35.11 -24.03 -42.96
C PRO A 845 -35.35 -23.47 -41.57
N VAL A 846 -35.71 -22.18 -41.49
CA VAL A 846 -36.08 -21.50 -40.23
C VAL A 846 -37.19 -22.23 -39.47
N ASP A 847 -38.12 -22.90 -40.14
CA ASP A 847 -39.22 -23.64 -39.51
C ASP A 847 -38.81 -25.02 -38.96
N ALA A 848 -37.57 -25.45 -39.19
CA ALA A 848 -37.03 -26.70 -38.71
C ALA A 848 -36.28 -26.58 -37.36
N VAL A 849 -35.98 -25.35 -36.93
CA VAL A 849 -35.27 -25.04 -35.68
C VAL A 849 -36.11 -24.16 -34.76
N GLU A 850 -35.77 -24.14 -33.49
CA GLU A 850 -36.38 -23.22 -32.52
C GLU A 850 -35.51 -21.96 -32.44
N ILE A 851 -36.10 -20.78 -32.64
CA ILE A 851 -35.43 -19.50 -32.44
C ILE A 851 -36.10 -18.83 -31.26
N LEU A 852 -35.35 -18.66 -30.17
CA LEU A 852 -35.81 -18.02 -28.94
C LEU A 852 -35.39 -16.56 -28.94
N PHE A 853 -36.35 -15.67 -28.67
CA PHE A 853 -36.15 -14.24 -28.47
C PHE A 853 -37.29 -13.72 -27.55
N ALA A 854 -37.03 -12.66 -26.78
CA ALA A 854 -37.87 -12.20 -25.67
C ALA A 854 -39.28 -11.69 -26.04
#